data_AF-R8BJ65-F1
#
_entry.id   AF-R8BJ65-F1
#
_cell.length_a   1.000
_cell.length_b   1.000
_cell.length_c   1.000
_cell.angle_alpha   90.00
_cell.angle_beta   90.00
_cell.angle_gamma   90.00
#
_symmetry.space_group_name_H-M   'P 1'
#
loop_
_entity.id
_entity.type
_entity.pdbx_description
1 polymer ?
#
loop_
_entity_poly.entity_id
_entity_poly.type
_entity_poly.pdbx_seq_one_letter_code
_entity_poly.pdbx_strand_id
1 'polypeptide(L)'
;MSVARPAARSLLRRSLAAAPATASNPAPSISGSCHQFHSSAQLAARKRSRFRNLRAAEMGLVTPEKIEEFSKKKFPDFTEADKEILRKRYSPEQLEALEAGEAAVDPKDLTIQGRLRNDPYKFPYVEDFMNIVPVVDKRPKTKGPPVSDSEFMLPDDFRDDLMKWIQSFVPKDINLDGLSDEELQKQIEKWGPKDVDTLEYWFERSAMTDNGQGSNTALAPALPEKVPGVAGLYKAEQDPADEGRDPEGMYQDLKKRTNMNLRDILHIQTKILVTRWVSNQTRLGKVKSQYVLAIAGNGNGRLGVGEAKSTEGMVAVNKAKQLAIRNMKPIPRYEKRTIYGNVEAKVGATVVQLYNRPPGFGLRVSHRIFEICRAAGIYDLSARMPRSRNPMNSVKATVQALMSQKDPNEVAIGRGKKMVDCEYETCLSLELSQAIEDLGGRLGREIVEDRSHLFWIINFTPFDDQDERYRTFFMFSARRSYSSNTSCSKGVSSGGEASPPRLTDDILRSGSRLAYEVELLRGETLSLAETLTDGLKDDVAKFVPEGIQDAPERRVDGIEPQIPATQAEAEGKDGEEGTAATTNEPPYISQLRTLTVVRSRLDSVIKTFGDAMEFVFPPSELSTSSSFLSVSAPDAGGENQSTEEKGQQVLQKLRDEITDLSSKSSDPVKGIEDAAKRIEELKELSVIWKGTAEEKGRAKFIENLARIVEERHRVLLREMDQSGRRGGNRDGESIARKETGTPEPTGAENRGYGGYGLISQLQKIRSGL
;
A
#
# COMPACT_ATOMS: atom_id res chain seq x y z
N MET A 1 -51.28 36.37 -8.16
CA MET A 1 -51.34 36.38 -6.68
C MET A 1 -50.07 37.04 -6.15
N SER A 2 -50.22 37.74 -5.02
CA SER A 2 -49.36 38.78 -4.44
C SER A 2 -47.84 38.62 -4.57
N VAL A 3 -47.21 39.68 -5.10
CA VAL A 3 -45.75 39.95 -5.10
C VAL A 3 -45.52 41.19 -4.23
N ALA A 4 -44.56 41.13 -3.31
CA ALA A 4 -44.04 42.31 -2.62
C ALA A 4 -42.50 42.32 -2.68
N ARG A 5 -41.96 43.21 -3.52
CA ARG A 5 -40.64 43.84 -3.37
C ARG A 5 -40.80 45.10 -2.49
N PRO A 6 -39.70 45.66 -1.98
CA PRO A 6 -39.48 47.05 -2.36
C PRO A 6 -38.03 47.36 -2.76
N ALA A 7 -37.93 48.16 -3.82
CA ALA A 7 -36.75 48.88 -4.24
C ALA A 7 -36.72 50.29 -3.63
N ALA A 8 -35.51 50.84 -3.58
CA ALA A 8 -35.19 52.20 -3.17
C ALA A 8 -35.84 53.28 -4.04
N ARG A 9 -36.12 54.45 -3.43
CA ARG A 9 -36.07 55.76 -4.08
C ARG A 9 -35.80 56.85 -3.05
N SER A 10 -34.70 57.59 -3.25
CA SER A 10 -34.49 58.94 -2.71
C SER A 10 -35.21 59.95 -3.60
N LEU A 11 -35.55 61.13 -3.07
CA LEU A 11 -35.14 62.43 -3.65
C LEU A 11 -35.62 63.64 -2.81
N LEU A 12 -34.67 64.58 -2.64
CA LEU A 12 -34.77 66.05 -2.45
C LEU A 12 -35.11 66.60 -1.05
N ARG A 13 -34.49 67.68 -0.54
CA ARG A 13 -33.22 68.44 -0.75
C ARG A 13 -33.34 69.70 0.15
N ARG A 14 -32.20 70.15 0.74
CA ARG A 14 -31.83 71.48 1.31
C ARG A 14 -31.44 71.38 2.78
N SER A 15 -30.38 72.00 3.31
CA SER A 15 -29.21 72.71 2.80
C SER A 15 -28.39 73.12 4.03
N LEU A 16 -27.07 72.88 3.99
CA LEU A 16 -25.94 73.65 4.56
C LEU A 16 -26.16 74.51 5.82
N ALA A 17 -25.40 74.24 6.89
CA ALA A 17 -24.26 75.07 7.37
C ALA A 17 -23.96 74.84 8.87
N ALA A 18 -22.67 75.01 9.20
CA ALA A 18 -22.00 74.75 10.47
C ALA A 18 -22.38 75.70 11.62
N ALA A 19 -22.25 75.23 12.87
CA ALA A 19 -21.95 76.05 14.06
C ALA A 19 -21.45 75.16 15.24
N PRO A 20 -20.68 75.71 16.19
CA PRO A 20 -19.65 75.00 16.95
C PRO A 20 -20.09 74.56 18.36
N ALA A 21 -19.49 73.49 18.88
CA ALA A 21 -19.60 73.11 20.29
C ALA A 21 -18.63 73.93 21.14
N THR A 22 -19.15 74.76 22.04
CA THR A 22 -18.38 75.44 23.08
C THR A 22 -18.99 75.20 24.47
N ALA A 23 -18.10 74.83 25.39
CA ALA A 23 -18.06 75.08 26.83
C ALA A 23 -19.25 74.67 27.73
N SER A 24 -19.00 73.68 28.60
CA SER A 24 -19.51 73.71 29.97
C SER A 24 -18.37 73.42 30.95
N ASN A 25 -18.21 74.31 31.95
CA ASN A 25 -17.22 74.25 33.02
C ASN A 25 -17.85 73.70 34.32
N PRO A 26 -17.05 73.32 35.35
CA PRO A 26 -17.25 72.11 36.14
C PRO A 26 -17.86 72.31 37.55
N ALA A 27 -18.32 71.21 38.16
CA ALA A 27 -18.72 71.10 39.57
C ALA A 27 -17.51 70.82 40.50
N PRO A 28 -17.56 71.20 41.79
CA PRO A 28 -16.39 71.26 42.67
C PRO A 28 -16.04 69.89 43.29
N SER A 29 -14.76 69.54 43.30
CA SER A 29 -14.24 68.37 44.02
C SER A 29 -13.79 68.74 45.44
N ILE A 30 -14.24 67.93 46.39
CA ILE A 30 -13.93 67.99 47.81
C ILE A 30 -12.52 67.46 48.05
N SER A 31 -11.83 68.13 48.98
CA SER A 31 -10.49 67.89 49.48
C SER A 31 -10.23 66.44 49.91
N GLY A 32 -9.23 65.82 49.29
CA GLY A 32 -8.50 64.66 49.83
C GLY A 32 -7.02 64.88 49.56
N SER A 33 -6.26 65.21 50.60
CA SER A 33 -4.81 65.37 50.53
C SER A 33 -4.16 64.01 50.22
N CYS A 34 -3.69 63.84 48.99
CA CYS A 34 -2.68 62.84 48.66
C CYS A 34 -1.49 63.58 48.07
N HIS A 35 -0.35 63.49 48.76
CA HIS A 35 0.87 64.17 48.40
C HIS A 35 1.31 63.82 46.97
N GLN A 36 1.43 64.85 46.13
CA GLN A 36 2.16 64.78 44.87
C GLN A 36 3.65 64.64 45.16
N PHE A 37 4.19 63.45 44.90
CA PHE A 37 5.58 63.30 44.51
C PHE A 37 5.61 62.75 43.08
N HIS A 38 6.59 63.24 42.31
CA HIS A 38 6.92 62.98 40.90
C HIS A 38 6.53 64.09 39.92
N SER A 39 7.37 65.13 39.93
CA SER A 39 7.67 65.93 38.74
C SER A 39 8.50 65.08 37.76
N SER A 40 7.87 64.41 36.80
CA SER A 40 8.60 63.86 35.65
C SER A 40 8.03 64.44 34.35
N ALA A 41 8.88 65.18 33.65
CA ALA A 41 8.64 65.73 32.32
C ALA A 41 8.13 64.65 31.33
N GLN A 42 7.34 65.08 30.34
CA GLN A 42 6.76 64.22 29.29
C GLN A 42 7.81 63.28 28.67
N LEU A 43 7.73 61.99 29.00
CA LEU A 43 8.60 60.89 28.55
C LEU A 43 8.43 60.53 27.05
N ALA A 44 7.86 61.41 26.22
CA ALA A 44 7.75 61.18 24.78
C ALA A 44 9.14 61.12 24.10
N ALA A 45 10.13 61.84 24.64
CA ALA A 45 11.49 61.91 24.11
C ALA A 45 12.40 60.69 24.46
N ARG A 46 11.88 59.67 25.15
CA ARG A 46 12.66 58.49 25.58
C ARG A 46 12.05 57.14 25.17
N LYS A 47 11.19 57.11 24.15
CA LYS A 47 10.78 55.83 23.55
C LYS A 47 11.91 55.30 22.66
N ARG A 48 12.65 54.32 23.17
CA ARG A 48 13.59 53.52 22.36
C ARG A 48 12.81 52.84 21.23
N SER A 49 13.41 52.71 20.05
CA SER A 49 12.81 51.98 18.93
C SER A 49 12.42 50.57 19.35
N ARG A 50 11.35 50.04 18.74
CA ARG A 50 10.90 48.66 18.95
C ARG A 50 11.98 47.64 18.58
N PHE A 51 12.82 47.97 17.59
CA PHE A 51 13.87 47.10 17.08
C PHE A 51 15.23 47.48 17.69
N ARG A 52 16.03 46.45 18.03
CA ARG A 52 17.39 46.64 18.54
C ARG A 52 18.36 46.87 17.38
N ASN A 53 19.12 47.97 17.44
CA ASN A 53 20.04 48.41 16.40
C ASN A 53 21.40 47.65 16.40
N LEU A 54 21.52 46.45 16.99
CA LEU A 54 22.82 45.77 17.12
C LEU A 54 23.46 45.45 15.77
N ARG A 55 22.71 44.81 14.85
CA ARG A 55 23.18 44.55 13.48
C ARG A 55 23.40 45.82 12.67
N ALA A 56 22.54 46.83 12.83
CA ALA A 56 22.72 48.12 12.18
C ALA A 56 24.01 48.80 12.66
N ALA A 57 24.34 48.69 13.94
CA ALA A 57 25.57 49.23 14.51
C ALA A 57 26.82 48.47 14.05
N GLU A 58 26.77 47.14 13.98
CA GLU A 58 27.84 46.30 13.41
C GLU A 58 28.14 46.66 11.94
N MET A 59 27.08 46.97 11.17
CA MET A 59 27.19 47.42 9.78
C MET A 59 27.55 48.91 9.62
N GLY A 60 27.83 49.61 10.73
CA GLY A 60 28.18 51.04 10.73
C GLY A 60 27.02 52.01 10.49
N LEU A 61 25.77 51.52 10.47
CA LEU A 61 24.52 52.25 10.25
C LEU A 61 23.96 52.82 11.56
N VAL A 62 24.79 53.58 12.28
CA VAL A 62 24.44 54.13 13.60
C VAL A 62 23.72 55.48 13.49
N THR A 63 24.02 56.27 12.45
CA THR A 63 23.39 57.57 12.20
C THR A 63 22.27 57.46 11.17
N PRO A 64 21.20 58.29 11.27
CA PRO A 64 20.10 58.28 10.30
C PRO A 64 20.58 58.58 8.88
N GLU A 65 21.57 59.46 8.72
CA GLU A 65 22.17 59.80 7.44
C GLU A 65 22.84 58.59 6.76
N LYS A 66 23.58 57.77 7.51
CA LYS A 66 24.19 56.54 6.98
C LYS A 66 23.16 55.48 6.62
N ILE A 67 22.05 55.42 7.35
CA ILE A 67 20.91 54.54 7.02
C ILE A 67 20.30 55.00 5.69
N GLU A 68 20.14 56.30 5.46
CA GLU A 68 19.61 56.86 4.22
C GLU A 68 20.53 56.66 3.02
N GLU A 69 21.84 56.86 3.20
CA GLU A 69 22.84 56.58 2.16
C GLU A 69 22.82 55.10 1.78
N PHE A 70 22.77 54.21 2.79
CA PHE A 70 22.70 52.77 2.57
C PHE A 70 21.39 52.38 1.88
N SER A 71 20.25 52.93 2.32
CA SER A 71 18.94 52.62 1.76
C SER A 71 18.85 53.07 0.30
N LYS A 72 19.28 54.30 -0.03
CA LYS A 72 19.33 54.80 -1.42
C LYS A 72 20.26 53.98 -2.32
N LYS A 73 21.37 53.46 -1.75
CA LYS A 73 22.33 52.65 -2.50
C LYS A 73 21.85 51.23 -2.76
N LYS A 74 21.14 50.60 -1.82
CA LYS A 74 20.72 49.20 -1.90
C LYS A 74 19.30 49.01 -2.44
N PHE A 75 18.43 49.97 -2.20
CA PHE A 75 17.03 49.98 -2.62
C PHE A 75 16.75 51.32 -3.33
N PRO A 76 17.26 51.50 -4.56
CA PRO A 76 16.97 52.69 -5.35
C PRO A 76 15.51 52.68 -5.81
N ASP A 77 14.91 53.87 -5.85
CA ASP A 77 13.57 54.08 -6.40
C ASP A 77 13.57 53.85 -7.93
N PHE A 78 12.42 53.48 -8.49
CA PHE A 78 12.31 53.26 -9.92
C PHE A 78 12.50 54.55 -10.71
N THR A 79 13.34 54.50 -11.74
CA THR A 79 13.51 55.63 -12.65
C THR A 79 12.30 55.80 -13.57
N GLU A 80 12.12 56.99 -14.15
CA GLU A 80 11.05 57.22 -15.12
C GLU A 80 11.14 56.26 -16.33
N ALA A 81 12.36 55.92 -16.75
CA ALA A 81 12.61 54.93 -17.78
C ALA A 81 12.17 53.52 -17.36
N ASP A 82 12.41 53.12 -16.10
CA ASP A 82 11.95 51.84 -15.57
C ASP A 82 10.42 51.79 -15.53
N LYS A 83 9.77 52.89 -15.13
CA LYS A 83 8.31 53.04 -15.11
C LYS A 83 7.73 52.93 -16.52
N GLU A 84 8.39 53.47 -17.54
CA GLU A 84 7.99 53.27 -18.94
C GLU A 84 8.11 51.81 -19.42
N ILE A 85 9.12 51.09 -18.96
CA ILE A 85 9.27 49.65 -19.26
C ILE A 85 8.15 48.85 -18.57
N LEU A 86 7.84 49.17 -17.32
CA LEU A 86 6.74 48.54 -16.59
C LEU A 86 5.39 48.80 -17.28
N ARG A 87 5.16 50.02 -17.79
CA ARG A 87 3.95 50.38 -18.55
C ARG A 87 3.74 49.56 -19.81
N LYS A 88 4.81 49.05 -20.42
CA LYS A 88 4.73 48.17 -21.60
C LYS A 88 4.35 46.74 -21.23
N ARG A 89 4.61 46.31 -19.99
CA ARG A 89 4.44 44.92 -19.54
C ARG A 89 3.18 44.70 -18.72
N TYR A 90 2.78 45.66 -17.90
CA TYR A 90 1.67 45.52 -16.95
C TYR A 90 0.44 46.33 -17.34
N SER A 91 -0.73 45.87 -16.89
CA SER A 91 -2.00 46.60 -17.07
C SER A 91 -2.05 47.87 -16.21
N PRO A 92 -2.90 48.86 -16.56
CA PRO A 92 -3.03 50.09 -15.77
C PRO A 92 -3.43 49.83 -14.30
N GLU A 93 -4.31 48.86 -14.06
CA GLU A 93 -4.73 48.47 -12.70
C GLU A 93 -3.57 47.87 -11.89
N GLN A 94 -2.71 47.09 -12.53
CA GLN A 94 -1.52 46.51 -11.89
C GLN A 94 -0.44 47.56 -11.62
N LEU A 95 -0.29 48.55 -12.50
CA LEU A 95 0.65 49.66 -12.32
C LEU A 95 0.27 50.52 -11.12
N GLU A 96 -1.02 50.82 -10.95
CA GLU A 96 -1.51 51.54 -9.78
C GLU A 96 -1.13 50.81 -8.48
N ALA A 97 -1.25 49.47 -8.45
CA ALA A 97 -0.84 48.66 -7.31
C ALA A 97 0.67 48.69 -7.07
N LEU A 98 1.50 48.71 -8.13
CA LEU A 98 2.95 48.82 -8.03
C LEU A 98 3.37 50.19 -7.49
N GLU A 99 2.77 51.28 -7.99
CA GLU A 99 3.03 52.64 -7.52
C GLU A 99 2.61 52.82 -6.06
N ALA A 100 1.45 52.27 -5.67
CA ALA A 100 1.01 52.24 -4.28
C ALA A 100 1.95 51.42 -3.38
N GLY A 101 2.50 50.32 -3.89
CA GLY A 101 3.48 49.49 -3.18
C GLY A 101 4.82 50.20 -2.94
N GLU A 102 5.36 50.87 -3.96
CA GLU A 102 6.58 51.69 -3.86
C GLU A 102 6.38 52.84 -2.86
N ALA A 103 5.23 53.52 -2.90
CA ALA A 103 4.92 54.62 -1.99
C ALA A 103 4.67 54.15 -0.54
N ALA A 104 4.22 52.92 -0.32
CA ALA A 104 3.90 52.39 1.01
C ALA A 104 5.10 51.75 1.73
N VAL A 105 6.07 51.19 1.00
CA VAL A 105 7.20 50.45 1.57
C VAL A 105 8.46 51.31 1.56
N ASP A 106 8.75 51.94 2.69
CA ASP A 106 9.95 52.78 2.82
C ASP A 106 11.25 51.95 2.81
N PRO A 107 12.28 52.33 2.02
CA PRO A 107 13.54 51.60 1.95
C PRO A 107 14.37 51.66 3.25
N LYS A 108 14.08 52.64 4.12
CA LYS A 108 14.68 52.75 5.46
C LYS A 108 14.22 51.59 6.34
N ASP A 109 12.95 51.20 6.25
CA ASP A 109 12.41 50.08 7.03
C ASP A 109 13.02 48.74 6.59
N LEU A 110 13.21 48.55 5.28
CA LEU A 110 13.92 47.38 4.76
C LEU A 110 15.36 47.30 5.29
N THR A 111 16.01 48.44 5.48
CA THR A 111 17.39 48.50 6.01
C THR A 111 17.46 48.20 7.51
N ILE A 112 16.53 48.73 8.30
CA ILE A 112 16.55 48.61 9.77
C ILE A 112 16.05 47.24 10.24
N GLN A 113 14.97 46.72 9.62
CA GLN A 113 14.27 45.52 10.09
C GLN A 113 14.10 44.43 9.01
N GLY A 114 14.45 44.70 7.75
CA GLY A 114 14.34 43.73 6.67
C GLY A 114 15.18 42.47 6.90
N ARG A 115 14.57 41.32 6.64
CA ARG A 115 15.20 39.99 6.81
C ARG A 115 14.78 39.11 5.65
N LEU A 116 15.65 38.18 5.28
CA LEU A 116 15.28 37.15 4.31
C LEU A 116 14.25 36.20 4.93
N ARG A 117 13.20 35.94 4.15
CA ARG A 117 12.12 35.03 4.51
C ARG A 117 12.60 33.58 4.33
N ASN A 118 12.52 32.78 5.40
CA ASN A 118 12.99 31.38 5.48
C ASN A 118 11.93 30.45 6.12
N ASP A 119 10.68 30.89 6.22
CA ASP A 119 9.57 30.08 6.72
C ASP A 119 9.09 29.07 5.66
N PRO A 120 8.40 27.98 6.06
CA PRO A 120 7.92 26.96 5.13
C PRO A 120 6.86 27.46 4.14
N TYR A 121 6.27 28.64 4.35
CA TYR A 121 5.25 29.23 3.47
C TYR A 121 5.83 30.19 2.43
N LYS A 122 7.15 30.35 2.36
CA LYS A 122 7.80 31.07 1.27
C LYS A 122 7.62 30.29 -0.04
N PHE A 123 7.31 31.00 -1.11
CA PHE A 123 7.29 30.41 -2.45
C PHE A 123 8.68 29.87 -2.84
N PRO A 124 8.78 28.63 -3.35
CA PRO A 124 10.05 28.03 -3.72
C PRO A 124 10.63 28.59 -5.03
N TYR A 125 9.84 29.37 -5.76
CA TYR A 125 10.20 30.04 -7.01
C TYR A 125 9.81 31.52 -6.95
N VAL A 126 10.31 32.31 -7.91
CA VAL A 126 9.98 33.73 -8.06
C VAL A 126 9.05 33.88 -9.28
N GLU A 127 7.91 34.52 -9.08
CA GLU A 127 6.90 34.77 -10.10
C GLU A 127 6.25 36.14 -9.86
N ASP A 128 5.75 36.78 -10.93
CA ASP A 128 5.08 38.08 -10.88
C ASP A 128 3.56 37.97 -10.62
N PHE A 129 2.99 36.76 -10.69
CA PHE A 129 1.59 36.41 -10.43
C PHE A 129 0.58 37.26 -11.22
N MET A 130 0.98 37.75 -12.41
CA MET A 130 0.15 38.64 -13.21
C MET A 130 -0.97 37.90 -13.97
N ASN A 131 -0.69 36.67 -14.40
CA ASN A 131 -1.58 35.84 -15.20
C ASN A 131 -1.95 34.57 -14.43
N ILE A 132 -3.16 34.05 -14.67
CA ILE A 132 -3.61 32.78 -14.11
C ILE A 132 -3.02 31.64 -14.95
N VAL A 133 -2.15 30.84 -14.35
CA VAL A 133 -1.46 29.74 -15.01
C VAL A 133 -2.31 28.46 -14.94
N PRO A 134 -2.51 27.74 -16.06
CA PRO A 134 -3.17 26.44 -16.04
C PRO A 134 -2.46 25.46 -15.08
N VAL A 135 -3.19 24.55 -14.44
CA VAL A 135 -2.70 23.55 -13.46
C VAL A 135 -2.41 24.12 -12.06
N VAL A 136 -1.56 25.15 -11.95
CA VAL A 136 -1.06 25.65 -10.65
C VAL A 136 -2.10 26.54 -9.97
N ASP A 137 -2.73 27.43 -10.74
CA ASP A 137 -3.73 28.35 -10.21
C ASP A 137 -5.15 27.79 -10.26
N LYS A 138 -6.02 28.38 -9.44
CA LYS A 138 -7.46 28.07 -9.47
C LYS A 138 -8.07 28.51 -10.79
N ARG A 139 -8.99 27.70 -11.32
CA ARG A 139 -9.71 28.01 -12.57
C ARG A 139 -10.46 29.35 -12.45
N PRO A 140 -10.32 30.26 -13.44
CA PRO A 140 -11.02 31.53 -13.41
C PRO A 140 -12.52 31.34 -13.59
N LYS A 141 -13.30 32.23 -12.97
CA LYS A 141 -14.76 32.26 -13.05
C LYS A 141 -15.19 33.45 -13.91
N THR A 142 -15.18 33.28 -15.23
CA THR A 142 -15.46 34.36 -16.19
C THR A 142 -16.92 34.43 -16.62
N LYS A 143 -17.67 33.33 -16.53
CA LYS A 143 -19.07 33.25 -16.94
C LYS A 143 -20.01 33.85 -15.88
N GLY A 144 -21.17 34.33 -16.32
CA GLY A 144 -22.23 34.80 -15.42
C GLY A 144 -22.86 33.66 -14.59
N PRO A 145 -23.75 33.99 -13.64
CA PRO A 145 -24.55 32.98 -12.96
C PRO A 145 -25.46 32.26 -13.99
N PRO A 146 -25.73 30.95 -13.79
CA PRO A 146 -26.61 30.21 -14.69
C PRO A 146 -28.04 30.78 -14.64
N VAL A 147 -28.74 30.68 -15.77
CA VAL A 147 -30.15 31.08 -15.88
C VAL A 147 -31.02 30.08 -15.12
N SER A 148 -31.83 30.54 -14.16
CA SER A 148 -32.66 29.68 -13.30
C SER A 148 -33.70 28.87 -14.06
N ASP A 149 -34.24 29.47 -15.13
CA ASP A 149 -35.38 28.94 -15.88
C ASP A 149 -34.91 28.17 -17.13
N SER A 150 -33.64 27.76 -17.17
CA SER A 150 -33.08 27.01 -18.28
C SER A 150 -33.40 25.51 -18.15
N GLU A 151 -33.81 24.91 -19.26
CA GLU A 151 -34.13 23.50 -19.38
C GLU A 151 -33.23 22.87 -20.44
N PHE A 152 -33.15 21.54 -20.48
CA PHE A 152 -32.47 20.86 -21.58
C PHE A 152 -33.25 21.06 -22.89
N MET A 153 -32.55 21.32 -23.99
CA MET A 153 -33.17 21.53 -25.30
C MET A 153 -34.01 20.32 -25.73
N LEU A 154 -35.20 20.59 -26.26
CA LEU A 154 -36.01 19.59 -26.96
C LEU A 154 -35.43 19.32 -28.36
N PRO A 155 -35.83 18.25 -29.06
CA PRO A 155 -35.28 17.93 -30.39
C PRO A 155 -35.39 19.07 -31.41
N ASP A 156 -36.47 19.85 -31.35
CA ASP A 156 -36.67 21.00 -32.23
C ASP A 156 -35.74 22.16 -31.86
N ASP A 157 -35.64 22.51 -30.58
CA ASP A 157 -34.73 23.56 -30.08
C ASP A 157 -33.26 23.20 -30.35
N PHE A 158 -32.91 21.92 -30.20
CA PHE A 158 -31.57 21.42 -30.48
C PHE A 158 -31.24 21.50 -31.97
N ARG A 159 -32.19 21.15 -32.84
CA ARG A 159 -32.04 21.30 -34.28
C ARG A 159 -31.82 22.76 -34.65
N ASP A 160 -32.58 23.67 -34.05
CA ASP A 160 -32.46 25.09 -34.33
C ASP A 160 -31.13 25.66 -33.83
N ASP A 161 -30.64 25.25 -32.65
CA ASP A 161 -29.31 25.64 -32.16
C ASP A 161 -28.18 25.08 -33.03
N LEU A 162 -28.29 23.81 -33.44
CA LEU A 162 -27.31 23.19 -34.34
C LEU A 162 -27.27 23.90 -35.69
N MET A 163 -28.44 24.22 -36.26
CA MET A 163 -28.51 24.97 -37.53
C MET A 163 -27.94 26.38 -37.37
N LYS A 164 -28.23 27.06 -36.26
CA LYS A 164 -27.67 28.37 -35.94
C LYS A 164 -26.14 28.33 -35.78
N TRP A 165 -25.62 27.25 -35.21
CA TRP A 165 -24.18 27.01 -35.09
C TRP A 165 -23.55 26.76 -36.47
N ILE A 166 -24.10 25.87 -37.31
CA ILE A 166 -23.61 25.62 -38.68
C ILE A 166 -23.63 26.90 -39.51
N GLN A 167 -24.71 27.68 -39.42
CA GLN A 167 -24.86 28.96 -40.13
C GLN A 167 -23.86 30.03 -39.67
N SER A 168 -23.25 29.89 -38.48
CA SER A 168 -22.25 30.85 -38.01
C SER A 168 -20.93 30.76 -38.78
N PHE A 169 -20.62 29.60 -39.38
CA PHE A 169 -19.42 29.39 -40.19
C PHE A 169 -19.59 29.83 -41.64
N VAL A 170 -20.83 29.88 -42.14
CA VAL A 170 -21.14 30.24 -43.52
C VAL A 170 -21.42 31.75 -43.61
N PRO A 171 -20.65 32.50 -44.41
CA PRO A 171 -20.96 33.91 -44.68
C PRO A 171 -22.37 34.07 -45.26
N LYS A 172 -23.12 35.08 -44.78
CA LYS A 172 -24.53 35.32 -45.15
C LYS A 172 -24.75 35.62 -46.65
N ASP A 173 -23.68 35.90 -47.39
CA ASP A 173 -23.72 36.32 -48.79
C ASP A 173 -23.65 35.15 -49.78
N ILE A 174 -23.51 33.90 -49.29
CA ILE A 174 -23.38 32.70 -50.12
C ILE A 174 -24.72 31.96 -50.14
N ASN A 175 -25.43 32.03 -51.26
CA ASN A 175 -26.59 31.18 -51.49
C ASN A 175 -26.12 29.77 -51.87
N LEU A 176 -26.40 28.80 -51.00
CA LEU A 176 -26.05 27.39 -51.21
C LEU A 176 -27.02 26.67 -52.17
N ASP A 177 -28.12 27.34 -52.55
CA ASP A 177 -29.17 26.78 -53.40
C ASP A 177 -28.76 26.82 -54.88
N GLY A 178 -28.61 25.65 -55.50
CA GLY A 178 -28.39 25.49 -56.95
C GLY A 178 -26.94 25.30 -57.43
N LEU A 179 -25.98 25.11 -56.51
CA LEU A 179 -24.59 24.74 -56.84
C LEU A 179 -24.48 23.25 -57.23
N SER A 180 -23.51 22.92 -58.10
CA SER A 180 -23.21 21.52 -58.41
C SER A 180 -22.56 20.81 -57.21
N ASP A 181 -22.72 19.49 -57.08
CA ASP A 181 -22.20 18.71 -55.94
C ASP A 181 -20.68 18.92 -55.72
N GLU A 182 -19.92 19.07 -56.80
CA GLU A 182 -18.46 19.34 -56.74
C GLU A 182 -18.14 20.74 -56.22
N GLU A 183 -18.97 21.73 -56.53
CA GLU A 183 -18.83 23.10 -56.04
C GLU A 183 -19.30 23.19 -54.58
N LEU A 184 -20.35 22.46 -54.22
CA LEU A 184 -20.84 22.33 -52.85
C LEU A 184 -19.77 21.74 -51.93
N GLN A 185 -19.11 20.66 -52.38
CA GLN A 185 -18.02 20.02 -51.64
C GLN A 185 -16.86 20.99 -51.39
N LYS A 186 -16.48 21.80 -52.40
CA LYS A 186 -15.43 22.83 -52.27
C LYS A 186 -15.82 23.95 -51.30
N GLN A 187 -17.09 24.33 -51.25
CA GLN A 187 -17.58 25.32 -50.29
C GLN A 187 -17.64 24.76 -48.86
N ILE A 188 -18.05 23.50 -48.69
CA ILE A 188 -18.06 22.79 -47.41
C ILE A 188 -16.63 22.59 -46.89
N GLU A 189 -15.68 22.23 -47.75
CA GLU A 189 -14.28 22.08 -47.32
C GLU A 189 -13.65 23.42 -46.91
N LYS A 190 -14.09 24.52 -47.55
CA LYS A 190 -13.59 25.87 -47.28
C LYS A 190 -14.19 26.52 -46.02
N TRP A 191 -15.49 26.35 -45.81
CA TRP A 191 -16.26 27.07 -44.78
C TRP A 191 -16.97 26.14 -43.79
N GLY A 192 -16.93 24.84 -43.99
CA GLY A 192 -17.51 23.87 -43.07
C GLY A 192 -16.74 23.80 -41.75
N PRO A 193 -17.39 23.25 -40.71
CA PRO A 193 -16.78 23.11 -39.39
C PRO A 193 -15.62 22.11 -39.45
N LYS A 194 -14.52 22.44 -38.80
CA LYS A 194 -13.36 21.55 -38.65
C LYS A 194 -13.53 20.64 -37.44
N ASP A 195 -12.70 19.61 -37.33
CA ASP A 195 -12.73 18.68 -36.18
C ASP A 195 -12.63 19.41 -34.83
N VAL A 196 -11.82 20.47 -34.73
CA VAL A 196 -11.71 21.29 -33.51
C VAL A 196 -13.02 22.00 -33.19
N ASP A 197 -13.68 22.59 -34.20
CA ASP A 197 -14.95 23.29 -34.02
C ASP A 197 -16.05 22.30 -33.59
N THR A 198 -16.04 21.08 -34.14
CA THR A 198 -16.95 20.02 -33.70
C THR A 198 -16.66 19.57 -32.28
N LEU A 199 -15.39 19.47 -31.86
CA LEU A 199 -15.02 19.17 -30.48
C LEU A 199 -15.44 20.28 -29.52
N GLU A 200 -15.24 21.54 -29.89
CA GLU A 200 -15.71 22.70 -29.12
C GLU A 200 -17.23 22.69 -28.98
N TYR A 201 -17.96 22.35 -30.03
CA TYR A 201 -19.41 22.15 -29.96
C TYR A 201 -19.77 21.07 -28.93
N TRP A 202 -19.13 19.90 -28.97
CA TRP A 202 -19.47 18.81 -28.04
C TRP A 202 -19.06 19.07 -26.58
N PHE A 203 -17.98 19.81 -26.33
CA PHE A 203 -17.44 20.02 -24.99
C PHE A 203 -17.82 21.36 -24.35
N GLU A 204 -18.02 22.42 -25.15
CA GLU A 204 -18.21 23.79 -24.64
C GLU A 204 -19.62 24.36 -24.91
N ARG A 205 -20.30 23.93 -25.98
CA ARG A 205 -21.67 24.39 -26.28
C ARG A 205 -22.64 23.85 -25.24
N SER A 206 -23.45 24.74 -24.67
CA SER A 206 -24.50 24.35 -23.73
C SER A 206 -25.68 23.71 -24.48
N ALA A 207 -26.10 22.52 -24.06
CA ALA A 207 -27.33 21.87 -24.53
C ALA A 207 -28.58 22.32 -23.73
N MET A 208 -28.50 23.47 -23.06
CA MET A 208 -29.58 24.08 -22.29
C MET A 208 -30.16 25.28 -23.03
N THR A 209 -31.39 25.68 -22.69
CA THR A 209 -32.05 26.89 -23.20
C THR A 209 -31.49 28.18 -22.56
N ASP A 210 -30.18 28.26 -22.38
CA ASP A 210 -29.43 29.37 -21.76
C ASP A 210 -28.75 30.29 -22.81
N ASN A 211 -29.16 30.17 -24.07
CA ASN A 211 -28.56 30.86 -25.22
C ASN A 211 -27.07 30.55 -25.44
N GLY A 212 -26.58 29.39 -24.97
CA GLY A 212 -25.20 28.96 -25.18
C GLY A 212 -24.18 29.65 -24.28
N GLN A 213 -24.62 30.28 -23.17
CA GLN A 213 -23.72 30.95 -22.22
C GLN A 213 -22.86 29.94 -21.45
N GLY A 214 -23.44 28.80 -21.04
CA GLY A 214 -22.80 27.83 -20.16
C GLY A 214 -22.46 28.43 -18.78
N SER A 215 -21.82 27.63 -17.92
CA SER A 215 -21.56 28.02 -16.53
C SER A 215 -20.09 27.87 -16.12
N ASN A 216 -19.71 28.52 -15.02
CA ASN A 216 -18.37 28.33 -14.43
C ASN A 216 -18.24 26.94 -13.81
N THR A 217 -17.22 26.20 -14.23
CA THR A 217 -16.95 24.86 -13.71
C THR A 217 -16.31 24.91 -12.32
N ALA A 218 -16.78 24.05 -11.40
CA ALA A 218 -16.18 23.86 -10.08
C ALA A 218 -15.06 22.80 -10.05
N LEU A 219 -14.85 22.07 -11.16
CA LEU A 219 -13.77 21.09 -11.33
C LEU A 219 -12.40 21.78 -11.15
N ALA A 220 -11.55 21.16 -10.35
CA ALA A 220 -10.17 21.60 -10.19
C ALA A 220 -9.41 21.51 -11.53
N PRO A 221 -8.36 22.31 -11.73
CA PRO A 221 -7.46 22.15 -12.86
C PRO A 221 -6.92 20.71 -12.95
N ALA A 222 -6.85 20.17 -14.16
CA ALA A 222 -6.23 18.87 -14.37
C ALA A 222 -4.72 18.94 -14.14
N LEU A 223 -4.12 17.82 -13.75
CA LEU A 223 -2.67 17.66 -13.65
C LEU A 223 -2.04 17.53 -15.04
N PRO A 224 -0.72 17.79 -15.20
CA PRO A 224 -0.03 17.54 -16.46
C PRO A 224 -0.03 16.04 -16.80
N GLU A 225 -0.01 15.71 -18.08
CA GLU A 225 -0.03 14.31 -18.56
C GLU A 225 1.09 13.47 -17.95
N LYS A 226 2.28 14.06 -17.80
CA LYS A 226 3.44 13.44 -17.17
C LYS A 226 3.76 14.18 -15.88
N VAL A 227 3.15 13.72 -14.80
CA VAL A 227 3.39 14.28 -13.46
C VAL A 227 4.83 13.98 -13.03
N PRO A 228 5.63 15.01 -12.71
CA PRO A 228 6.99 14.82 -12.19
C PRO A 228 6.99 13.93 -10.93
N GLY A 229 7.92 12.98 -10.87
CA GLY A 229 8.00 12.00 -9.77
C GLY A 229 7.06 10.80 -9.88
N VAL A 230 6.08 10.81 -10.80
CA VAL A 230 5.19 9.67 -11.07
C VAL A 230 5.49 9.05 -12.43
N ALA A 231 5.79 9.90 -13.43
CA ALA A 231 6.09 9.47 -14.78
C ALA A 231 7.30 8.49 -14.79
N GLY A 232 7.11 7.33 -15.41
CA GLY A 232 8.16 6.29 -15.56
C GLY A 232 8.26 5.29 -14.40
N LEU A 233 7.57 5.51 -13.28
CA LEU A 233 7.53 4.53 -12.18
C LEU A 233 6.63 3.32 -12.50
N TYR A 234 5.62 3.52 -13.34
CA TYR A 234 4.63 2.52 -13.68
C TYR A 234 4.89 1.96 -15.07
N LYS A 235 4.77 0.63 -15.19
CA LYS A 235 4.71 -0.08 -16.47
C LYS A 235 3.28 -0.56 -16.67
N ALA A 236 2.78 -0.48 -17.90
CA ALA A 236 1.51 -1.11 -18.24
C ALA A 236 1.63 -2.63 -17.98
N GLU A 237 0.80 -3.16 -17.09
CA GLU A 237 0.79 -4.61 -16.80
C GLU A 237 0.22 -5.41 -17.97
N GLN A 238 -0.66 -4.79 -18.75
CA GLN A 238 -1.30 -5.42 -19.90
C GLN A 238 -0.42 -5.28 -21.13
N ASP A 239 0.08 -6.43 -21.59
CA ASP A 239 0.73 -6.53 -22.90
C ASP A 239 -0.34 -6.43 -24.00
N PRO A 240 -0.24 -5.48 -24.95
CA PRO A 240 -1.19 -5.39 -26.06
C PRO A 240 -1.29 -6.71 -26.86
N ALA A 241 -0.22 -7.52 -26.89
CA ALA A 241 -0.23 -8.82 -27.56
C ALA A 241 -1.20 -9.83 -26.92
N ASP A 242 -1.60 -9.62 -25.66
CA ASP A 242 -2.52 -10.51 -24.96
C ASP A 242 -3.99 -10.19 -25.27
N GLU A 243 -4.28 -9.06 -25.94
CA GLU A 243 -5.64 -8.63 -26.33
C GLU A 243 -6.65 -8.70 -25.17
N GLY A 244 -6.21 -8.40 -23.95
CA GLY A 244 -7.05 -8.45 -22.75
C GLY A 244 -7.51 -9.85 -22.33
N ARG A 245 -6.90 -10.93 -22.85
CA ARG A 245 -7.25 -12.32 -22.47
C ARG A 245 -6.71 -12.74 -21.11
N ASP A 246 -5.76 -12.00 -20.55
CA ASP A 246 -5.22 -12.20 -19.20
C ASP A 246 -5.28 -10.90 -18.38
N PRO A 247 -6.50 -10.44 -18.00
CA PRO A 247 -6.67 -9.18 -17.28
C PRO A 247 -6.09 -9.24 -15.86
N GLU A 248 -5.97 -10.42 -15.27
CA GLU A 248 -5.41 -10.65 -13.93
C GLU A 248 -3.89 -10.83 -13.94
N GLY A 249 -3.25 -10.87 -15.12
CA GLY A 249 -1.82 -11.10 -15.27
C GLY A 249 -1.35 -12.48 -14.78
N MET A 250 -2.24 -13.47 -14.74
CA MET A 250 -1.99 -14.78 -14.17
C MET A 250 -0.92 -15.57 -14.93
N TYR A 251 -0.84 -15.39 -16.26
CA TYR A 251 0.06 -16.15 -17.13
C TYR A 251 1.33 -15.39 -17.52
N GLN A 252 1.53 -14.14 -17.07
CA GLN A 252 2.68 -13.31 -17.45
C GLN A 252 4.02 -13.96 -17.05
N ASP A 253 4.09 -14.54 -15.85
CA ASP A 253 5.30 -15.24 -15.40
C ASP A 253 5.55 -16.53 -16.17
N LEU A 254 4.50 -17.19 -16.62
CA LEU A 254 4.61 -18.39 -17.46
C LEU A 254 5.10 -18.00 -18.85
N LYS A 255 4.54 -16.95 -19.44
CA LYS A 255 4.93 -16.37 -20.74
C LYS A 255 6.43 -16.05 -20.78
N LYS A 256 6.95 -15.41 -19.71
CA LYS A 256 8.38 -15.10 -19.56
C LYS A 256 9.28 -16.35 -19.49
N ARG A 257 8.78 -17.47 -18.95
CA ARG A 257 9.58 -18.69 -18.75
C ARG A 257 9.53 -19.64 -19.94
N THR A 258 8.38 -19.75 -20.60
CA THR A 258 8.17 -20.68 -21.71
C THR A 258 8.41 -20.03 -23.06
N ASN A 259 8.45 -18.69 -23.13
CA ASN A 259 8.47 -17.91 -24.37
C ASN A 259 7.36 -18.32 -25.35
N MET A 260 6.20 -18.71 -24.82
CA MET A 260 4.99 -19.05 -25.60
C MET A 260 4.03 -17.88 -25.62
N ASN A 261 3.29 -17.71 -26.71
CA ASN A 261 2.20 -16.75 -26.75
C ASN A 261 1.06 -17.17 -25.82
N LEU A 262 0.34 -16.20 -25.26
CA LEU A 262 -0.79 -16.48 -24.37
C LEU A 262 -1.86 -17.35 -25.05
N ARG A 263 -2.10 -17.14 -26.35
CA ARG A 263 -3.03 -17.95 -27.15
C ARG A 263 -2.64 -19.43 -27.15
N ASP A 264 -1.34 -19.72 -27.30
CA ASP A 264 -0.82 -21.08 -27.32
C ASP A 264 -0.93 -21.72 -25.94
N ILE A 265 -0.63 -20.96 -24.87
CA ILE A 265 -0.78 -21.39 -23.48
C ILE A 265 -2.23 -21.79 -23.19
N LEU A 266 -3.20 -21.00 -23.64
CA LEU A 266 -4.63 -21.28 -23.45
C LEU A 266 -5.12 -22.48 -24.27
N HIS A 267 -4.47 -22.79 -25.40
CA HIS A 267 -4.80 -23.96 -26.21
C HIS A 267 -4.30 -25.28 -25.59
N ILE A 268 -3.34 -25.23 -24.66
CA ILE A 268 -2.85 -26.44 -23.97
C ILE A 268 -3.98 -27.05 -23.14
N GLN A 269 -4.22 -28.34 -23.36
CA GLN A 269 -5.24 -29.08 -22.62
C GLN A 269 -4.78 -29.28 -21.19
N THR A 270 -5.48 -28.67 -20.23
CA THR A 270 -5.21 -28.84 -18.80
C THR A 270 -6.33 -29.59 -18.11
N LYS A 271 -5.99 -30.55 -17.25
CA LYS A 271 -6.98 -31.33 -16.49
C LYS A 271 -6.50 -31.54 -15.07
N ILE A 272 -7.40 -31.38 -14.11
CA ILE A 272 -7.15 -31.68 -12.70
C ILE A 272 -7.41 -33.17 -12.49
N LEU A 273 -6.43 -33.89 -11.94
CA LEU A 273 -6.56 -35.32 -11.67
C LEU A 273 -6.85 -35.57 -10.20
N VAL A 274 -6.04 -35.02 -9.29
CA VAL A 274 -6.17 -35.24 -7.85
C VAL A 274 -6.47 -33.92 -7.18
N THR A 275 -7.49 -33.92 -6.33
CA THR A 275 -7.75 -32.85 -5.38
C THR A 275 -7.88 -33.48 -4.01
N ARG A 276 -7.13 -32.95 -3.02
CA ARG A 276 -7.14 -33.44 -1.64
C ARG A 276 -7.15 -32.29 -0.66
N TRP A 277 -7.91 -32.43 0.42
CA TRP A 277 -7.71 -31.64 1.61
C TRP A 277 -6.58 -32.27 2.43
N VAL A 278 -5.58 -31.47 2.75
CA VAL A 278 -4.46 -31.86 3.63
C VAL A 278 -4.43 -30.88 4.81
N SER A 279 -4.12 -31.36 6.00
CA SER A 279 -3.98 -30.50 7.18
C SER A 279 -2.58 -30.65 7.75
N ASN A 280 -2.04 -29.54 8.25
CA ASN A 280 -0.83 -29.55 9.07
C ASN A 280 -1.22 -29.10 10.49
N GLN A 281 -0.73 -29.80 11.50
CA GLN A 281 -0.92 -29.36 12.89
C GLN A 281 0.13 -28.30 13.21
N THR A 282 -0.32 -27.11 13.56
CA THR A 282 0.53 -25.98 13.94
C THR A 282 0.21 -25.56 15.38
N ARG A 283 0.98 -24.61 15.91
CA ARG A 283 0.68 -24.00 17.22
C ARG A 283 -0.70 -23.31 17.24
N LEU A 284 -1.15 -22.79 16.10
CA LEU A 284 -2.47 -22.17 15.90
C LEU A 284 -3.54 -23.21 15.52
N GLY A 285 -3.21 -24.49 15.64
CA GLY A 285 -4.10 -25.61 15.33
C GLY A 285 -3.99 -26.17 13.93
N LYS A 286 -5.06 -26.86 13.50
CA LYS A 286 -5.13 -27.58 12.22
C LYS A 286 -5.29 -26.61 11.06
N VAL A 287 -4.18 -26.28 10.39
CA VAL A 287 -4.22 -25.46 9.17
C VAL A 287 -4.52 -26.37 7.98
N LYS A 288 -5.74 -26.24 7.43
CA LYS A 288 -6.12 -26.94 6.19
C LYS A 288 -5.52 -26.26 4.97
N SER A 289 -5.18 -27.06 3.97
CA SER A 289 -4.82 -26.59 2.64
C SER A 289 -5.34 -27.57 1.58
N GLN A 290 -5.57 -27.07 0.39
CA GLN A 290 -5.96 -27.87 -0.75
C GLN A 290 -4.72 -28.21 -1.57
N TYR A 291 -4.46 -29.51 -1.71
CA TYR A 291 -3.46 -30.06 -2.63
C TYR A 291 -4.14 -30.42 -3.95
N VAL A 292 -3.52 -30.01 -5.05
CA VAL A 292 -4.01 -30.25 -6.41
C VAL A 292 -2.87 -30.81 -7.27
N LEU A 293 -3.17 -31.88 -8.01
CA LEU A 293 -2.33 -32.45 -9.05
C LEU A 293 -3.03 -32.26 -10.40
N ALA A 294 -2.42 -31.48 -11.28
CA ALA A 294 -2.91 -31.20 -12.62
C ALA A 294 -1.94 -31.73 -13.68
N ILE A 295 -2.48 -31.98 -14.87
CA ILE A 295 -1.72 -32.30 -16.07
C ILE A 295 -1.94 -31.21 -17.12
N ALA A 296 -0.96 -31.05 -17.98
CA ALA A 296 -1.01 -30.18 -19.15
C ALA A 296 -0.44 -30.95 -20.34
N GLY A 297 -1.09 -30.91 -21.51
CA GLY A 297 -0.59 -31.57 -22.70
C GLY A 297 -1.09 -30.93 -23.99
N ASN A 298 -0.30 -31.07 -25.05
CA ASN A 298 -0.59 -30.49 -26.36
C ASN A 298 -1.34 -31.46 -27.29
N GLY A 299 -1.66 -32.68 -26.85
CA GLY A 299 -2.25 -33.74 -27.68
C GLY A 299 -1.29 -34.30 -28.74
N ASN A 300 -0.04 -33.86 -28.76
CA ASN A 300 0.95 -34.22 -29.76
C ASN A 300 2.30 -34.58 -29.10
N GLY A 301 2.26 -35.52 -28.16
CA GLY A 301 3.47 -36.10 -27.57
C GLY A 301 4.19 -35.21 -26.57
N ARG A 302 3.63 -34.08 -26.10
CA ARG A 302 4.15 -33.36 -24.93
C ARG A 302 3.16 -33.42 -23.78
N LEU A 303 3.67 -33.74 -22.60
CA LEU A 303 2.89 -33.86 -21.38
C LEU A 303 3.70 -33.33 -20.19
N GLY A 304 3.06 -32.54 -19.34
CA GLY A 304 3.60 -32.08 -18.07
C GLY A 304 2.67 -32.39 -16.92
N VAL A 305 3.25 -32.53 -15.73
CA VAL A 305 2.54 -32.70 -14.47
C VAL A 305 2.95 -31.59 -13.52
N GLY A 306 1.96 -31.01 -12.84
CA GLY A 306 2.15 -29.96 -11.85
C GLY A 306 1.41 -30.29 -10.59
N GLU A 307 2.09 -30.18 -9.46
CA GLU A 307 1.49 -30.29 -8.14
C GLU A 307 1.61 -28.97 -7.40
N ALA A 308 0.56 -28.57 -6.71
CA ALA A 308 0.56 -27.35 -5.90
C ALA A 308 -0.31 -27.53 -4.66
N LYS A 309 0.00 -26.74 -3.65
CA LYS A 309 -0.75 -26.66 -2.39
C LYS A 309 -0.97 -25.19 -2.06
N SER A 310 -2.19 -24.85 -1.63
CA SER A 310 -2.52 -23.51 -1.15
C SER A 310 -3.65 -23.60 -0.12
N THR A 311 -3.82 -22.59 0.72
CA THR A 311 -5.00 -22.46 1.60
C THR A 311 -6.26 -22.33 0.76
N GLU A 312 -6.20 -21.48 -0.26
CA GLU A 312 -7.25 -21.27 -1.25
C GLU A 312 -7.21 -22.29 -2.39
N GLY A 313 -8.37 -22.90 -2.66
CA GLY A 313 -8.50 -23.96 -3.65
C GLY A 313 -8.19 -23.53 -5.08
N MET A 314 -8.76 -22.39 -5.51
CA MET A 314 -8.58 -21.93 -6.89
C MET A 314 -7.13 -21.52 -7.17
N VAL A 315 -6.45 -20.92 -6.18
CA VAL A 315 -5.03 -20.59 -6.27
C VAL A 315 -4.17 -21.85 -6.40
N ALA A 316 -4.49 -22.93 -5.67
CA ALA A 316 -3.80 -24.21 -5.83
C ALA A 316 -4.00 -24.79 -7.23
N VAL A 317 -5.22 -24.70 -7.79
CA VAL A 317 -5.50 -25.15 -9.15
C VAL A 317 -4.68 -24.38 -10.18
N ASN A 318 -4.66 -23.05 -10.10
CA ASN A 318 -3.94 -22.21 -11.06
C ASN A 318 -2.42 -22.44 -10.98
N LYS A 319 -1.86 -22.53 -9.77
CA LYS A 319 -0.45 -22.90 -9.56
C LYS A 319 -0.13 -24.28 -10.14
N ALA A 320 -0.99 -25.28 -9.92
CA ALA A 320 -0.79 -26.62 -10.46
C ALA A 320 -0.82 -26.63 -11.99
N LYS A 321 -1.76 -25.90 -12.62
CA LYS A 321 -1.84 -25.77 -14.08
C LYS A 321 -0.59 -25.11 -14.67
N GLN A 322 -0.16 -23.98 -14.11
CA GLN A 322 1.05 -23.27 -14.59
C GLN A 322 2.31 -24.12 -14.43
N LEU A 323 2.45 -24.80 -13.29
CA LEU A 323 3.56 -25.73 -13.07
C LEU A 323 3.52 -26.92 -14.04
N ALA A 324 2.34 -27.43 -14.36
CA ALA A 324 2.19 -28.50 -15.35
C ALA A 324 2.64 -28.05 -16.75
N ILE A 325 2.22 -26.86 -17.19
CA ILE A 325 2.63 -26.29 -18.48
C ILE A 325 4.15 -26.06 -18.51
N ARG A 326 4.71 -25.53 -17.42
CA ARG A 326 6.16 -25.32 -17.28
C ARG A 326 6.95 -26.63 -17.38
N ASN A 327 6.41 -27.72 -16.82
CA ASN A 327 7.08 -29.01 -16.73
C ASN A 327 6.73 -29.97 -17.90
N MET A 328 6.25 -29.46 -19.03
CA MET A 328 5.96 -30.30 -20.21
C MET A 328 7.24 -30.96 -20.75
N LYS A 329 7.18 -32.28 -20.94
CA LYS A 329 8.26 -33.10 -21.49
C LYS A 329 7.77 -33.86 -22.72
N PRO A 330 8.65 -34.14 -23.70
CA PRO A 330 8.31 -35.00 -24.83
C PRO A 330 8.15 -36.46 -24.36
N ILE A 331 7.13 -37.12 -24.89
CA ILE A 331 6.83 -38.54 -24.70
C ILE A 331 6.98 -39.24 -26.05
N PRO A 332 7.88 -40.23 -26.18
CA PRO A 332 7.99 -41.01 -27.39
C PRO A 332 6.71 -41.84 -27.60
N ARG A 333 6.24 -41.91 -28.85
CA ARG A 333 5.02 -42.61 -29.24
C ARG A 333 5.25 -43.37 -30.54
N TYR A 334 4.96 -44.66 -30.53
CA TYR A 334 4.90 -45.48 -31.73
C TYR A 334 3.70 -45.07 -32.60
N GLU A 335 3.93 -44.85 -33.89
CA GLU A 335 2.92 -44.44 -34.86
C GLU A 335 2.10 -43.21 -34.43
N LYS A 336 2.67 -42.36 -33.58
CA LYS A 336 1.97 -41.22 -32.94
C LYS A 336 0.66 -41.64 -32.23
N ARG A 337 0.48 -42.92 -31.86
CA ARG A 337 -0.76 -43.44 -31.25
C ARG A 337 -0.58 -44.26 -29.97
N THR A 338 0.46 -45.09 -29.86
CA THR A 338 0.70 -46.01 -28.72
C THR A 338 2.12 -45.84 -28.19
N ILE A 339 2.45 -46.51 -27.09
CA ILE A 339 3.81 -46.57 -26.53
C ILE A 339 4.68 -47.62 -27.24
N TYR A 340 6.00 -47.50 -27.09
CA TYR A 340 6.97 -48.53 -27.49
C TYR A 340 7.04 -49.67 -26.48
N GLY A 341 6.70 -50.87 -26.93
CA GLY A 341 6.73 -52.09 -26.13
C GLY A 341 5.84 -52.06 -24.89
N ASN A 342 6.12 -52.97 -23.95
CA ASN A 342 5.45 -53.02 -22.65
C ASN A 342 6.36 -52.38 -21.60
N VAL A 343 5.81 -51.47 -20.79
CA VAL A 343 6.58 -50.72 -19.80
C VAL A 343 5.97 -50.88 -18.42
N GLU A 344 6.82 -51.05 -17.42
CA GLU A 344 6.44 -51.09 -16.02
C GLU A 344 7.21 -50.02 -15.23
N ALA A 345 6.51 -49.30 -14.36
CA ALA A 345 7.14 -48.38 -13.42
C ALA A 345 6.53 -48.50 -12.03
N LYS A 346 7.35 -48.24 -11.01
CA LYS A 346 6.99 -48.32 -9.60
C LYS A 346 7.31 -47.01 -8.88
N VAL A 347 6.30 -46.44 -8.22
CA VAL A 347 6.42 -45.27 -7.34
C VAL A 347 5.84 -45.61 -5.98
N GLY A 348 6.71 -45.74 -4.98
CA GLY A 348 6.35 -46.28 -3.66
C GLY A 348 5.79 -47.69 -3.77
N ALA A 349 4.58 -47.92 -3.25
CA ALA A 349 3.87 -49.20 -3.36
C ALA A 349 2.99 -49.32 -4.63
N THR A 350 2.90 -48.27 -5.44
CA THR A 350 2.09 -48.27 -6.67
C THR A 350 2.94 -48.77 -7.84
N VAL A 351 2.47 -49.82 -8.51
CA VAL A 351 3.08 -50.39 -9.73
C VAL A 351 2.10 -50.17 -10.86
N VAL A 352 2.57 -49.59 -11.96
CA VAL A 352 1.79 -49.37 -13.18
C VAL A 352 2.46 -50.14 -14.32
N GLN A 353 1.70 -51.02 -14.95
CA GLN A 353 2.08 -51.75 -16.15
C GLN A 353 1.28 -51.20 -17.32
N LEU A 354 1.97 -50.73 -18.36
CA LEU A 354 1.41 -50.23 -19.60
C LEU A 354 1.76 -51.19 -20.72
N TYR A 355 0.78 -51.52 -21.55
CA TYR A 355 0.93 -52.42 -22.67
C TYR A 355 0.55 -51.71 -23.97
N ASN A 356 1.41 -51.81 -24.98
CA ASN A 356 1.09 -51.35 -26.33
C ASN A 356 -0.03 -52.21 -26.94
N ARG A 357 -0.85 -51.59 -27.79
CA ARG A 357 -2.00 -52.23 -28.43
C ARG A 357 -2.06 -51.88 -29.91
N PRO A 358 -2.65 -52.74 -30.76
CA PRO A 358 -2.84 -52.47 -32.18
C PRO A 358 -3.80 -51.28 -32.40
N PRO A 359 -3.81 -50.68 -33.60
CA PRO A 359 -4.66 -49.53 -33.91
C PRO A 359 -6.14 -49.91 -33.79
N GLY A 360 -6.96 -49.00 -33.24
CA GLY A 360 -8.40 -49.19 -33.08
C GLY A 360 -8.83 -49.91 -31.79
N PHE A 361 -7.90 -50.21 -30.89
CA PHE A 361 -8.20 -50.81 -29.59
C PHE A 361 -8.83 -49.80 -28.60
N GLY A 362 -8.41 -48.54 -28.70
CA GLY A 362 -8.80 -47.43 -27.83
C GLY A 362 -8.10 -47.42 -26.47
N LEU A 363 -8.48 -46.46 -25.62
CA LEU A 363 -7.92 -46.29 -24.27
C LEU A 363 -8.69 -47.13 -23.23
N ARG A 364 -8.26 -48.38 -23.02
CA ARG A 364 -8.82 -49.27 -21.98
C ARG A 364 -7.98 -49.22 -20.71
N VAL A 365 -8.04 -48.08 -20.04
CA VAL A 365 -7.20 -47.74 -18.89
C VAL A 365 -8.03 -47.10 -17.76
N SER A 366 -7.43 -46.94 -16.58
CA SER A 366 -8.08 -46.20 -15.50
C SER A 366 -8.29 -44.73 -15.85
N HIS A 367 -9.33 -44.08 -15.30
CA HIS A 367 -9.70 -42.69 -15.61
C HIS A 367 -8.54 -41.67 -15.55
N ARG A 368 -7.60 -41.82 -14.60
CA ARG A 368 -6.43 -40.90 -14.50
C ARG A 368 -5.46 -41.10 -15.65
N ILE A 369 -5.18 -42.36 -15.98
CA ILE A 369 -4.31 -42.74 -17.09
C ILE A 369 -4.97 -42.35 -18.42
N PHE A 370 -6.30 -42.46 -18.51
CA PHE A 370 -7.08 -42.04 -19.68
C PHE A 370 -6.86 -40.55 -19.98
N GLU A 371 -7.01 -39.68 -18.98
CA GLU A 371 -6.80 -38.25 -19.16
C GLU A 371 -5.33 -37.91 -19.49
N ILE A 372 -4.38 -38.63 -18.89
CA ILE A 372 -2.94 -38.51 -19.21
C ILE A 372 -2.69 -38.88 -20.68
N CYS A 373 -3.20 -40.02 -21.14
CA CYS A 373 -3.05 -40.48 -22.51
C CYS A 373 -3.69 -39.51 -23.50
N ARG A 374 -4.90 -39.02 -23.20
CA ARG A 374 -5.59 -38.03 -24.03
C ARG A 374 -4.79 -36.74 -24.17
N ALA A 375 -4.27 -36.19 -23.06
CA ALA A 375 -3.46 -34.98 -23.07
C ALA A 375 -2.10 -35.18 -23.77
N ALA A 376 -1.52 -36.39 -23.69
CA ALA A 376 -0.28 -36.76 -24.38
C ALA A 376 -0.48 -37.08 -25.88
N GLY A 377 -1.71 -37.33 -26.33
CA GLY A 377 -1.99 -37.79 -27.70
C GLY A 377 -1.79 -39.29 -27.91
N ILE A 378 -2.00 -40.11 -26.88
CA ILE A 378 -2.02 -41.57 -26.99
C ILE A 378 -3.48 -41.99 -27.16
N TYR A 379 -3.75 -42.81 -28.18
CA TYR A 379 -5.10 -43.25 -28.55
C TYR A 379 -5.35 -44.72 -28.20
N ASP A 380 -4.34 -45.58 -28.26
CA ASP A 380 -4.44 -47.00 -27.98
C ASP A 380 -3.53 -47.38 -26.82
N LEU A 381 -4.10 -47.88 -25.73
CA LEU A 381 -3.32 -48.34 -24.58
C LEU A 381 -4.14 -49.28 -23.69
N SER A 382 -3.46 -50.26 -23.10
CA SER A 382 -4.00 -51.05 -22.00
C SER A 382 -3.11 -50.88 -20.76
N ALA A 383 -3.71 -50.69 -19.59
CA ALA A 383 -2.98 -50.44 -18.36
C ALA A 383 -3.51 -51.29 -17.20
N ARG A 384 -2.60 -51.82 -16.40
CA ARG A 384 -2.90 -52.58 -15.18
C ARG A 384 -2.15 -52.01 -13.99
N MET A 385 -2.82 -51.93 -12.84
CA MET A 385 -2.21 -51.57 -11.55
C MET A 385 -2.39 -52.76 -10.59
N PRO A 386 -1.41 -53.70 -10.54
CA PRO A 386 -1.57 -54.94 -9.77
C PRO A 386 -1.45 -54.73 -8.26
N ARG A 387 -0.77 -53.67 -7.81
CA ARG A 387 -0.51 -53.40 -6.38
C ARG A 387 -1.37 -52.26 -5.84
N SER A 388 -0.78 -51.16 -5.37
CA SER A 388 -1.52 -50.01 -4.84
C SER A 388 -2.12 -49.14 -5.95
N ARG A 389 -3.25 -48.49 -5.67
CA ARG A 389 -3.96 -47.57 -6.57
C ARG A 389 -4.01 -46.14 -6.01
N ASN A 390 -2.97 -45.73 -5.26
CA ASN A 390 -2.90 -44.37 -4.71
C ASN A 390 -2.95 -43.30 -5.83
N PRO A 391 -3.95 -42.40 -5.85
CA PRO A 391 -4.17 -41.41 -6.90
C PRO A 391 -2.93 -40.62 -7.35
N MET A 392 -2.13 -40.13 -6.40
CA MET A 392 -0.94 -39.32 -6.69
C MET A 392 0.16 -40.17 -7.31
N ASN A 393 0.47 -41.32 -6.70
CA ASN A 393 1.53 -42.19 -7.15
C ASN A 393 1.17 -42.89 -8.47
N SER A 394 -0.11 -43.18 -8.72
CA SER A 394 -0.56 -43.70 -10.01
C SER A 394 -0.21 -42.75 -11.15
N VAL A 395 -0.48 -41.44 -11.00
CA VAL A 395 -0.11 -40.43 -12.01
C VAL A 395 1.41 -40.35 -12.19
N LYS A 396 2.16 -40.25 -11.09
CA LYS A 396 3.63 -40.16 -11.14
C LYS A 396 4.26 -41.42 -11.76
N ALA A 397 3.78 -42.60 -11.40
CA ALA A 397 4.25 -43.87 -11.97
C ALA A 397 3.90 -44.01 -13.46
N THR A 398 2.70 -43.59 -13.88
CA THR A 398 2.33 -43.60 -15.30
C THR A 398 3.24 -42.68 -16.12
N VAL A 399 3.48 -41.45 -15.66
CA VAL A 399 4.37 -40.52 -16.39
C VAL A 399 5.81 -41.02 -16.40
N GLN A 400 6.28 -41.60 -15.30
CA GLN A 400 7.60 -42.25 -15.27
C GLN A 400 7.67 -43.43 -16.25
N ALA A 401 6.65 -44.27 -16.33
CA ALA A 401 6.59 -45.36 -17.31
C ALA A 401 6.64 -44.82 -18.75
N LEU A 402 5.86 -43.78 -19.05
CA LEU A 402 5.87 -43.15 -20.38
C LEU A 402 7.23 -42.53 -20.74
N MET A 403 8.01 -42.09 -19.75
CA MET A 403 9.37 -41.56 -19.96
C MET A 403 10.46 -42.65 -19.98
N SER A 404 10.18 -43.85 -19.47
CA SER A 404 11.14 -44.96 -19.40
C SER A 404 11.03 -45.90 -20.62
N GLN A 405 10.35 -45.46 -21.67
CA GLN A 405 10.26 -46.19 -22.93
C GLN A 405 11.66 -46.32 -23.55
N LYS A 406 11.94 -47.45 -24.17
CA LYS A 406 13.18 -47.66 -24.92
C LYS A 406 12.90 -47.36 -26.38
N ASP A 407 13.63 -46.42 -26.95
CA ASP A 407 13.50 -46.12 -28.37
C ASP A 407 14.10 -47.27 -29.19
N PRO A 408 13.36 -47.83 -30.17
CA PRO A 408 13.83 -48.99 -30.93
C PRO A 408 15.12 -48.70 -31.70
N ASN A 409 15.31 -47.45 -32.12
CA ASN A 409 16.52 -46.99 -32.79
C ASN A 409 17.74 -47.06 -31.85
N GLU A 410 17.60 -46.61 -30.61
CA GLU A 410 18.67 -46.70 -29.60
C GLU A 410 19.01 -48.17 -29.29
N VAL A 411 18.00 -49.03 -29.23
CA VAL A 411 18.21 -50.48 -29.01
C VAL A 411 18.89 -51.14 -30.21
N ALA A 412 18.55 -50.75 -31.43
CA ALA A 412 19.18 -51.24 -32.66
C ALA A 412 20.68 -50.90 -32.69
N ILE A 413 21.02 -49.65 -32.38
CA ILE A 413 22.41 -49.17 -32.28
C ILE A 413 23.14 -49.92 -31.16
N GLY A 414 22.55 -50.03 -29.97
CA GLY A 414 23.17 -50.70 -28.83
C GLY A 414 23.41 -52.20 -29.04
N ARG A 415 22.63 -52.85 -29.92
CA ARG A 415 22.79 -54.26 -30.27
C ARG A 415 23.58 -54.49 -31.57
N GLY A 416 23.88 -53.44 -32.33
CA GLY A 416 24.47 -53.54 -33.67
C GLY A 416 23.61 -54.33 -34.67
N LYS A 417 22.27 -54.34 -34.47
CA LYS A 417 21.33 -55.10 -35.31
C LYS A 417 20.16 -54.20 -35.71
N LYS A 418 19.79 -54.22 -36.99
CA LYS A 418 18.59 -53.52 -37.48
C LYS A 418 17.36 -54.09 -36.76
N MET A 419 16.60 -53.23 -36.09
CA MET A 419 15.30 -53.57 -35.52
C MET A 419 14.23 -53.23 -36.56
N VAL A 420 13.60 -54.25 -37.14
CA VAL A 420 12.61 -54.08 -38.21
C VAL A 420 11.21 -54.29 -37.62
N ASP A 421 10.32 -53.35 -37.90
CA ASP A 421 8.91 -53.45 -37.56
C ASP A 421 8.19 -54.27 -38.62
N CYS A 422 7.75 -55.49 -38.27
CA CYS A 422 7.12 -56.40 -39.22
C CYS A 422 5.80 -55.87 -39.79
N GLU A 423 5.02 -55.11 -39.00
CA GLU A 423 3.71 -54.58 -39.41
C GLU A 423 3.85 -53.53 -40.54
N TYR A 424 4.84 -52.63 -40.44
CA TYR A 424 5.09 -51.60 -41.44
C TYR A 424 5.57 -52.17 -42.78
N GLU A 425 6.46 -53.18 -42.77
CA GLU A 425 6.94 -53.78 -44.01
C GLU A 425 5.88 -54.66 -44.68
N THR A 426 4.99 -55.33 -43.93
CA THR A 426 3.84 -56.03 -44.54
C THR A 426 2.85 -55.07 -45.19
N CYS A 427 2.63 -53.89 -44.61
CA CYS A 427 1.73 -52.89 -45.19
C CYS A 427 2.35 -52.22 -46.43
N LEU A 428 3.65 -51.87 -46.38
CA LEU A 428 4.37 -51.31 -47.52
C LEU A 428 4.53 -52.32 -48.66
N SER A 429 4.79 -53.60 -48.36
CA SER A 429 4.85 -54.64 -49.40
C SER A 429 3.49 -54.95 -50.01
N LEU A 430 2.40 -54.88 -49.24
CA LEU A 430 1.03 -54.96 -49.76
C LEU A 430 0.67 -53.75 -50.62
N GLU A 431 0.92 -52.53 -50.15
CA GLU A 431 0.68 -51.29 -50.92
C GLU A 431 1.56 -51.21 -52.18
N LEU A 432 2.82 -51.64 -52.12
CA LEU A 432 3.68 -51.79 -53.29
C LEU A 432 3.16 -52.87 -54.24
N SER A 433 2.73 -54.02 -53.73
CA SER A 433 2.17 -55.09 -54.58
C SER A 433 0.87 -54.64 -55.25
N GLN A 434 0.04 -53.88 -54.55
CA GLN A 434 -1.23 -53.37 -55.05
C GLN A 434 -1.01 -52.22 -56.04
N ALA A 435 -0.03 -51.35 -55.80
CA ALA A 435 0.42 -50.35 -56.76
C ALA A 435 1.07 -50.99 -58.02
N ILE A 436 1.79 -52.11 -57.86
CA ILE A 436 2.34 -52.90 -58.96
C ILE A 436 1.23 -53.62 -59.74
N GLU A 437 0.19 -54.14 -59.09
CA GLU A 437 -1.00 -54.70 -59.74
C GLU A 437 -1.82 -53.62 -60.47
N ASP A 438 -1.99 -52.44 -59.88
CA ASP A 438 -2.68 -51.29 -60.49
C ASP A 438 -1.90 -50.71 -61.68
N LEU A 439 -0.56 -50.73 -61.64
CA LEU A 439 0.29 -50.38 -62.79
C LEU A 439 0.42 -51.53 -63.80
N GLY A 440 0.26 -52.77 -63.36
CA GLY A 440 0.36 -54.00 -64.15
C GLY A 440 -0.89 -54.35 -64.95
N GLY A 441 -2.01 -53.65 -64.74
CA GLY A 441 -3.26 -53.82 -65.48
C GLY A 441 -3.23 -53.48 -66.98
N ARG A 442 -2.05 -53.25 -67.58
CA ARG A 442 -1.92 -52.91 -69.01
C ARG A 442 -0.87 -53.70 -69.82
N LEU A 443 -0.12 -54.63 -69.23
CA LEU A 443 0.76 -55.53 -69.98
C LEU A 443 0.66 -56.95 -69.45
N GLY A 444 0.40 -57.89 -70.36
CA GLY A 444 -0.03 -59.25 -70.06
C GLY A 444 1.01 -60.17 -69.42
N ARG A 445 0.47 -61.28 -68.93
CA ARG A 445 1.10 -62.57 -68.59
C ARG A 445 2.54 -62.76 -69.10
N GLU A 446 3.49 -62.87 -68.18
CA GLU A 446 4.48 -63.95 -68.01
C GLU A 446 5.43 -63.57 -66.85
N ILE A 447 6.12 -64.57 -66.29
CA ILE A 447 7.07 -64.50 -65.15
C ILE A 447 6.42 -64.73 -63.77
N VAL A 448 6.10 -66.01 -63.53
CA VAL A 448 6.32 -66.64 -62.23
C VAL A 448 7.73 -67.23 -62.29
N GLU A 449 8.55 -66.95 -61.25
CA GLU A 449 9.90 -67.51 -60.93
C GLU A 449 11.02 -66.46 -60.90
N ASP A 450 11.09 -65.69 -59.80
CA ASP A 450 12.28 -65.63 -58.92
C ASP A 450 12.04 -64.64 -57.77
N ARG A 451 11.55 -65.15 -56.62
CA ARG A 451 11.38 -64.35 -55.39
C ARG A 451 12.68 -64.16 -54.59
N SER A 452 13.81 -64.65 -55.11
CA SER A 452 15.13 -64.64 -54.44
C SER A 452 16.04 -63.48 -54.90
N HIS A 453 15.84 -62.93 -56.10
CA HIS A 453 16.73 -61.89 -56.65
C HIS A 453 16.36 -60.45 -56.25
N LEU A 454 15.10 -60.20 -55.88
CA LEU A 454 14.64 -58.88 -55.39
C LEU A 454 15.08 -58.57 -53.94
N PHE A 455 15.50 -59.59 -53.18
CA PHE A 455 15.99 -59.43 -51.81
C PHE A 455 17.43 -58.87 -51.75
N TRP A 456 18.18 -58.94 -52.87
CA TRP A 456 19.59 -58.57 -52.91
C TRP A 456 19.86 -57.11 -53.31
N ILE A 457 18.95 -56.45 -54.03
CA ILE A 457 19.15 -55.08 -54.54
C ILE A 457 18.77 -54.01 -53.51
N ILE A 458 17.89 -54.30 -52.54
CA ILE A 458 17.38 -53.31 -51.58
C ILE A 458 18.33 -53.13 -50.36
N ASN A 459 19.29 -54.03 -50.15
CA ASN A 459 20.11 -54.04 -48.92
C ASN A 459 21.43 -53.23 -48.99
N PHE A 460 21.69 -52.46 -50.04
CA PHE A 460 22.97 -51.72 -50.19
C PHE A 460 22.81 -50.29 -50.74
N THR A 461 22.03 -49.45 -50.07
CA THR A 461 22.20 -47.98 -50.14
C THR A 461 21.95 -47.36 -48.76
N PRO A 462 22.90 -46.59 -48.18
CA PRO A 462 22.63 -45.86 -46.95
C PRO A 462 21.83 -44.61 -47.31
N PHE A 463 20.61 -44.48 -46.80
CA PHE A 463 19.78 -43.29 -46.98
C PHE A 463 19.73 -42.52 -45.65
N ASP A 464 20.35 -41.35 -45.67
CA ASP A 464 20.48 -40.40 -44.55
C ASP A 464 19.18 -39.58 -44.46
N ASP A 465 18.52 -39.58 -43.30
CA ASP A 465 17.19 -38.98 -43.07
C ASP A 465 17.32 -37.58 -42.44
N GLN A 466 17.78 -36.62 -43.25
CA GLN A 466 17.86 -35.19 -42.90
C GLN A 466 17.44 -34.32 -44.09
N ASP A 467 16.14 -34.08 -44.29
CA ASP A 467 15.61 -32.79 -44.78
C ASP A 467 14.06 -32.75 -44.82
N GLU A 468 13.45 -32.10 -43.82
CA GLU A 468 12.00 -31.79 -43.74
C GLU A 468 11.61 -30.60 -44.62
N ARG A 469 11.81 -30.63 -45.95
CA ARG A 469 11.54 -29.44 -46.80
C ARG A 469 10.55 -29.57 -47.95
N TYR A 470 9.82 -30.67 -48.09
CA TYR A 470 8.80 -30.77 -49.15
C TYR A 470 7.54 -31.51 -48.70
N ARG A 471 6.70 -30.86 -47.86
CA ARG A 471 5.36 -31.38 -47.55
C ARG A 471 4.30 -30.31 -47.29
N THR A 472 4.35 -29.24 -48.06
CA THR A 472 3.25 -28.26 -48.17
C THR A 472 2.89 -28.07 -49.63
N PHE A 473 2.00 -28.91 -50.16
CA PHE A 473 1.12 -28.57 -51.28
C PHE A 473 0.00 -29.62 -51.30
N PHE A 474 -1.25 -29.15 -51.35
CA PHE A 474 -2.54 -29.84 -51.31
C PHE A 474 -3.33 -29.82 -49.99
N MET A 475 -4.33 -28.93 -50.02
CA MET A 475 -5.70 -29.03 -49.47
C MET A 475 -6.10 -27.81 -48.64
N PHE A 476 -6.52 -26.78 -49.38
CA PHE A 476 -7.44 -25.74 -48.91
C PHE A 476 -8.79 -25.96 -49.62
N SER A 477 -9.88 -25.68 -48.89
CA SER A 477 -11.28 -25.55 -49.33
C SER A 477 -12.18 -26.81 -49.30
N ALA A 478 -13.01 -26.88 -48.24
CA ALA A 478 -14.46 -26.91 -48.39
C ALA A 478 -15.14 -26.39 -47.12
N ARG A 479 -16.13 -25.50 -47.30
CA ARG A 479 -16.85 -24.72 -46.29
C ARG A 479 -18.35 -25.05 -46.41
N ARG A 480 -19.04 -25.29 -45.28
CA ARG A 480 -20.47 -24.98 -44.95
C ARG A 480 -20.87 -25.86 -43.75
N SER A 481 -21.15 -25.33 -42.57
CA SER A 481 -22.30 -24.53 -42.11
C SER A 481 -23.17 -25.39 -41.19
N TYR A 482 -23.37 -24.97 -39.93
CA TYR A 482 -24.68 -24.84 -39.30
C TYR A 482 -24.54 -23.99 -38.04
N SER A 483 -25.19 -22.82 -38.05
CA SER A 483 -25.45 -21.98 -36.88
C SER A 483 -26.86 -22.26 -36.39
N SER A 484 -27.08 -22.25 -35.08
CA SER A 484 -28.38 -21.98 -34.49
C SER A 484 -28.23 -21.01 -33.32
N ASN A 485 -29.04 -19.95 -33.36
CA ASN A 485 -29.18 -18.92 -32.35
C ASN A 485 -30.06 -19.42 -31.20
N THR A 486 -29.78 -18.98 -29.98
CA THR A 486 -30.84 -18.69 -28.99
C THR A 486 -30.38 -17.59 -28.02
N SER A 487 -31.35 -16.77 -27.64
CA SER A 487 -31.26 -15.43 -27.07
C SER A 487 -31.57 -15.37 -25.56
N CYS A 488 -31.43 -14.15 -24.99
CA CYS A 488 -31.94 -13.67 -23.69
C CYS A 488 -31.17 -14.15 -22.44
N SER A 489 -30.80 -13.31 -21.46
CA SER A 489 -31.52 -12.17 -20.89
C SER A 489 -30.64 -11.29 -19.97
N LYS A 490 -31.06 -10.03 -19.77
CA LYS A 490 -30.51 -9.04 -18.82
C LYS A 490 -30.90 -9.35 -17.37
N GLY A 491 -30.08 -8.92 -16.41
CA GLY A 491 -30.42 -8.83 -14.99
C GLY A 491 -29.50 -7.84 -14.27
N VAL A 492 -30.10 -6.92 -13.53
CA VAL A 492 -29.59 -5.61 -13.05
C VAL A 492 -29.38 -5.61 -11.52
N SER A 493 -28.41 -4.80 -11.08
CA SER A 493 -28.24 -4.08 -9.79
C SER A 493 -28.26 -4.79 -8.43
N SER A 494 -27.27 -4.43 -7.60
CA SER A 494 -27.37 -3.73 -6.30
C SER A 494 -26.02 -3.96 -5.58
N GLY A 495 -25.42 -3.09 -4.78
CA GLY A 495 -25.92 -2.07 -3.86
C GLY A 495 -25.00 -2.18 -2.65
N GLY A 496 -24.36 -1.09 -2.25
CA GLY A 496 -23.28 -1.09 -1.26
C GLY A 496 -23.73 -1.45 0.16
N GLU A 497 -22.85 -2.14 0.88
CA GLU A 497 -22.80 -2.14 2.34
C GLU A 497 -21.38 -1.82 2.80
N ALA A 498 -21.28 -0.81 3.66
CA ALA A 498 -20.03 -0.32 4.23
C ALA A 498 -19.40 -1.40 5.11
N SER A 499 -18.20 -1.84 4.73
CA SER A 499 -17.34 -2.68 5.55
C SER A 499 -16.56 -1.82 6.56
N PRO A 500 -16.25 -2.33 7.77
CA PRO A 500 -15.33 -1.66 8.70
C PRO A 500 -13.95 -1.47 8.03
N PRO A 501 -13.09 -0.55 8.50
CA PRO A 501 -11.89 -0.17 7.77
C PRO A 501 -10.99 -1.39 7.49
N ARG A 502 -10.91 -1.75 6.20
CA ARG A 502 -10.07 -2.82 5.60
C ARG A 502 -8.65 -2.87 6.17
N LEU A 503 -8.13 -1.72 6.57
CA LEU A 503 -6.80 -1.59 7.17
C LEU A 503 -6.64 -2.45 8.44
N THR A 504 -7.66 -2.53 9.29
CA THR A 504 -7.60 -3.28 10.56
C THR A 504 -7.64 -4.78 10.32
N ASP A 505 -8.45 -5.22 9.34
CA ASP A 505 -8.57 -6.62 8.95
C ASP A 505 -7.33 -7.09 8.17
N ASP A 506 -6.74 -6.20 7.36
CA ASP A 506 -5.46 -6.42 6.67
C ASP A 506 -4.27 -6.48 7.65
N ILE A 507 -4.28 -5.69 8.74
CA ILE A 507 -3.28 -5.76 9.81
C ILE A 507 -3.41 -7.09 10.60
N LEU A 508 -4.63 -7.52 10.91
CA LEU A 508 -4.86 -8.80 11.60
C LEU A 508 -4.55 -10.02 10.71
N ARG A 509 -4.81 -9.94 9.39
CA ARG A 509 -4.39 -10.97 8.40
C ARG A 509 -2.90 -10.98 8.12
N SER A 510 -2.26 -9.81 8.11
CA SER A 510 -0.82 -9.69 7.89
C SER A 510 0.01 -9.92 9.13
N GLY A 511 -0.57 -9.95 10.34
CA GLY A 511 0.16 -10.17 11.59
C GLY A 511 1.03 -11.44 11.58
N SER A 512 0.53 -12.55 11.04
CA SER A 512 1.33 -13.78 10.88
C SER A 512 2.41 -13.68 9.80
N ARG A 513 2.19 -12.85 8.77
CA ARG A 513 3.15 -12.59 7.68
C ARG A 513 4.25 -11.64 8.14
N LEU A 514 3.89 -10.59 8.88
CA LEU A 514 4.81 -9.66 9.52
C LEU A 514 5.66 -10.39 10.57
N ALA A 515 5.08 -11.29 11.37
CA ALA A 515 5.85 -12.12 12.30
C ALA A 515 6.90 -12.99 11.58
N TYR A 516 6.53 -13.62 10.45
CA TYR A 516 7.47 -14.39 9.63
C TYR A 516 8.54 -13.50 8.97
N GLU A 517 8.16 -12.34 8.44
CA GLU A 517 9.09 -11.38 7.83
C GLU A 517 10.04 -10.80 8.89
N VAL A 518 9.57 -10.55 10.11
CA VAL A 518 10.40 -10.13 11.25
C VAL A 518 11.34 -11.26 11.71
N GLU A 519 10.90 -12.51 11.75
CA GLU A 519 11.78 -13.65 12.05
C GLU A 519 12.81 -13.92 10.95
N LEU A 520 12.45 -13.73 9.68
CA LEU A 520 13.36 -13.81 8.54
C LEU A 520 14.42 -12.72 8.64
N LEU A 521 14.00 -11.47 8.89
CA LEU A 521 14.89 -10.34 9.11
C LEU A 521 15.77 -10.55 10.35
N ARG A 522 15.26 -11.19 11.40
CA ARG A 522 16.06 -11.61 12.57
C ARG A 522 17.14 -12.62 12.19
N GLY A 523 16.80 -13.61 11.36
CA GLY A 523 17.78 -14.57 10.85
C GLY A 523 18.85 -13.92 9.97
N GLU A 524 18.44 -13.01 9.08
CA GLU A 524 19.36 -12.26 8.21
C GLU A 524 20.25 -11.29 8.99
N THR A 525 19.72 -10.60 10.01
CA THR A 525 20.51 -9.69 10.86
C THR A 525 21.46 -10.43 11.79
N LEU A 526 21.08 -11.60 12.32
CA LEU A 526 22.00 -12.46 13.06
C LEU A 526 23.11 -13.00 12.17
N SER A 527 22.78 -13.43 10.95
CA SER A 527 23.77 -13.86 9.95
C SER A 527 24.69 -12.70 9.53
N LEU A 528 24.15 -11.49 9.34
CA LEU A 528 24.95 -10.29 9.07
C LEU A 528 25.86 -9.94 10.26
N ALA A 529 25.35 -10.05 11.49
CA ALA A 529 26.13 -9.81 12.70
C ALA A 529 27.27 -10.83 12.84
N GLU A 530 26.99 -12.13 12.67
CA GLU A 530 27.99 -13.20 12.69
C GLU A 530 29.04 -13.02 11.57
N THR A 531 28.62 -12.64 10.37
CA THR A 531 29.58 -12.37 9.28
C THR A 531 30.44 -11.14 9.55
N LEU A 532 29.91 -10.10 10.21
CA LEU A 532 30.67 -8.92 10.62
C LEU A 532 31.60 -9.20 11.81
N THR A 533 31.18 -10.00 12.80
CA THR A 533 31.94 -10.28 14.02
C THR A 533 32.94 -11.42 13.88
N ASP A 534 32.64 -12.43 13.06
CA ASP A 534 33.45 -13.64 12.98
C ASP A 534 34.16 -13.75 11.62
N GLY A 535 33.50 -13.34 10.53
CA GLY A 535 34.05 -13.45 9.18
C GLY A 535 34.91 -12.26 8.75
N LEU A 536 34.45 -11.04 9.00
CA LEU A 536 35.05 -9.79 8.52
C LEU A 536 35.85 -9.04 9.58
N LYS A 537 35.86 -9.51 10.83
CA LYS A 537 36.51 -8.83 11.96
C LYS A 537 38.00 -8.59 11.74
N ASP A 538 38.71 -9.56 11.16
CA ASP A 538 40.14 -9.42 10.85
C ASP A 538 40.41 -8.42 9.72
N ASP A 539 39.47 -8.29 8.79
CA ASP A 539 39.57 -7.30 7.71
C ASP A 539 39.18 -5.90 8.18
N VAL A 540 38.14 -5.78 9.03
CA VAL A 540 37.73 -4.53 9.67
C VAL A 540 38.82 -4.00 10.61
N ALA A 541 39.53 -4.88 11.33
CA ALA A 541 40.65 -4.52 12.19
C ALA A 541 41.82 -3.88 11.42
N LYS A 542 41.99 -4.19 10.13
CA LYS A 542 43.00 -3.53 9.28
C LYS A 542 42.63 -2.09 8.93
N PHE A 543 41.34 -1.75 8.94
CA PHE A 543 40.83 -0.42 8.63
C PHE A 543 40.67 0.47 9.87
N VAL A 544 40.49 -0.12 11.06
CA VAL A 544 40.40 0.61 12.34
C VAL A 544 41.32 -0.05 13.37
N PRO A 545 42.64 0.27 13.36
CA PRO A 545 43.64 -0.46 14.15
C PRO A 545 43.50 -0.30 15.67
N GLU A 546 42.73 0.67 16.16
CA GLU A 546 42.48 0.86 17.60
C GLU A 546 41.15 0.28 18.11
N GLY A 547 40.33 -0.31 17.23
CA GLY A 547 38.98 -0.73 17.59
C GLY A 547 38.04 0.44 17.97
N ILE A 548 36.74 0.17 18.07
CA ILE A 548 35.80 1.12 18.64
C ILE A 548 35.97 1.02 20.17
N GLN A 549 36.51 2.07 20.80
CA GLN A 549 36.56 2.14 22.26
C GLN A 549 35.12 2.13 22.78
N ASP A 550 34.70 1.01 23.37
CA ASP A 550 33.47 0.94 24.15
C ASP A 550 33.59 1.97 25.28
N ALA A 551 32.74 2.99 25.24
CA ALA A 551 32.64 3.95 26.32
C ALA A 551 32.32 3.19 27.62
N PRO A 552 33.00 3.49 28.74
CA PRO A 552 32.80 2.74 29.96
C PRO A 552 31.36 2.92 30.45
N GLU A 553 30.70 1.79 30.74
CA GLU A 553 29.40 1.73 31.40
C GLU A 553 29.43 2.59 32.68
N ARG A 554 28.81 3.77 32.62
CA ARG A 554 28.43 4.49 33.84
C ARG A 554 27.29 3.70 34.48
N ARG A 555 27.61 2.97 35.55
CA ARG A 555 26.63 2.55 36.56
C ARG A 555 25.89 3.79 37.04
N VAL A 556 24.60 3.85 36.75
CA VAL A 556 23.69 4.85 37.31
C VAL A 556 22.93 4.17 38.44
N ASP A 557 23.51 4.18 39.62
CA ASP A 557 22.73 4.14 40.85
C ASP A 557 22.00 5.48 40.98
N GLY A 558 20.71 5.42 41.31
CA GLY A 558 19.74 6.46 41.02
C GLY A 558 19.97 7.81 41.66
N ILE A 559 19.38 8.84 41.03
CA ILE A 559 18.87 10.09 41.61
C ILE A 559 17.95 10.73 40.54
N GLU A 560 16.79 11.23 40.98
CA GLU A 560 15.74 11.88 40.19
C GLU A 560 16.20 13.12 39.40
N PRO A 561 15.50 13.49 38.31
CA PRO A 561 15.84 14.66 37.52
C PRO A 561 15.25 15.93 38.12
N GLN A 562 16.11 16.86 38.55
CA GLN A 562 15.77 18.27 38.67
C GLN A 562 16.44 19.05 37.53
N ILE A 563 15.63 19.69 36.71
CA ILE A 563 16.03 20.76 35.81
C ILE A 563 16.08 22.03 36.67
N PRO A 564 17.21 22.75 36.74
CA PRO A 564 17.22 24.01 36.00
C PRO A 564 18.57 24.46 35.44
N ALA A 565 18.45 25.10 34.27
CA ALA A 565 19.12 26.32 33.83
C ALA A 565 20.63 26.48 34.04
N THR A 566 21.34 26.71 32.93
CA THR A 566 22.62 27.42 32.96
C THR A 566 22.69 28.41 31.81
N GLN A 567 22.60 29.69 32.17
CA GLN A 567 23.31 30.76 31.48
C GLN A 567 24.76 30.73 31.99
N ALA A 568 25.72 30.73 31.07
CA ALA A 568 27.10 31.19 31.26
C ALA A 568 27.61 31.47 29.83
N GLU A 569 27.69 32.72 29.39
CA GLU A 569 28.78 33.66 29.67
C GLU A 569 30.16 33.05 29.46
N ALA A 570 30.82 33.61 28.45
CA ALA A 570 32.12 33.26 27.94
C ALA A 570 33.21 33.99 28.73
N GLU A 571 34.32 33.31 28.94
CA GLU A 571 35.64 33.95 28.99
C GLU A 571 36.52 33.26 27.95
N GLY A 572 37.06 34.07 27.05
CA GLY A 572 37.91 33.64 25.94
C GLY A 572 39.39 33.61 26.28
N LYS A 573 40.16 32.96 25.41
CA LYS A 573 41.48 33.42 24.99
C LYS A 573 41.86 32.80 23.65
N ASP A 574 42.41 33.69 22.83
CA ASP A 574 42.66 33.61 21.39
C ASP A 574 43.84 32.70 21.01
N GLY A 575 43.86 32.25 19.75
CA GLY A 575 45.08 31.77 19.11
C GLY A 575 44.91 30.74 17.99
N GLU A 576 44.58 31.23 16.80
CA GLU A 576 44.99 30.75 15.46
C GLU A 576 44.54 29.38 14.89
N GLU A 577 43.82 29.52 13.78
CA GLU A 577 43.84 28.74 12.53
C GLU A 577 43.73 27.20 12.59
N GLY A 578 42.51 26.73 12.33
CA GLY A 578 42.22 25.39 11.86
C GLY A 578 40.92 25.39 11.07
N THR A 579 41.05 25.48 9.75
CA THR A 579 40.01 25.38 8.72
C THR A 579 38.80 24.52 9.09
N ALA A 580 37.60 25.08 8.86
CA ALA A 580 36.37 24.34 8.75
C ALA A 580 36.51 23.23 7.69
N ALA A 581 36.72 22.00 8.13
CA ALA A 581 36.62 20.83 7.29
C ALA A 581 35.14 20.43 7.21
N THR A 582 34.44 20.99 6.21
CA THR A 582 33.38 20.27 5.53
C THR A 582 33.98 19.03 4.88
N THR A 583 34.14 17.95 5.63
CA THR A 583 34.38 16.64 5.04
C THR A 583 33.03 16.10 4.57
N ASN A 584 32.91 15.91 3.27
CA ASN A 584 31.86 15.10 2.65
C ASN A 584 31.76 13.75 3.38
N GLU A 585 30.84 13.64 4.35
CA GLU A 585 30.49 12.35 4.92
C GLU A 585 29.83 11.55 3.79
N PRO A 586 30.43 10.42 3.37
CA PRO A 586 29.87 9.65 2.28
C PRO A 586 28.50 9.08 2.70
N PRO A 587 27.57 8.92 1.74
CA PRO A 587 26.16 8.63 2.02
C PRO A 587 25.94 7.32 2.78
N TYR A 588 26.90 6.40 2.76
CA TYR A 588 26.83 5.17 3.53
C TYR A 588 26.98 5.37 5.05
N ILE A 589 27.67 6.42 5.53
CA ILE A 589 27.81 6.70 6.97
C ILE A 589 26.52 7.27 7.55
N SER A 590 25.84 8.15 6.81
CA SER A 590 24.52 8.63 7.20
C SER A 590 23.50 7.49 7.18
N GLN A 591 23.57 6.58 6.19
CA GLN A 591 22.79 5.35 6.16
C GLN A 591 23.10 4.42 7.35
N LEU A 592 24.35 4.34 7.80
CA LEU A 592 24.72 3.50 8.95
C LEU A 592 24.18 4.07 10.27
N ARG A 593 24.22 5.40 10.45
CA ARG A 593 23.59 6.08 11.60
C ARG A 593 22.07 5.90 11.58
N THR A 594 21.42 6.03 10.42
CA THR A 594 19.97 5.78 10.32
C THR A 594 19.63 4.31 10.59
N LEU A 595 20.43 3.36 10.10
CA LEU A 595 20.25 1.93 10.41
C LEU A 595 20.44 1.62 11.89
N THR A 596 21.37 2.29 12.58
CA THR A 596 21.57 2.14 14.03
C THR A 596 20.36 2.67 14.81
N VAL A 597 19.81 3.82 14.41
CA VAL A 597 18.58 4.35 14.98
C VAL A 597 17.39 3.43 14.69
N VAL A 598 17.29 2.90 13.47
CA VAL A 598 16.23 1.95 13.08
C VAL A 598 16.36 0.66 13.89
N ARG A 599 17.57 0.12 14.10
CA ARG A 599 17.82 -1.04 14.97
C ARG A 599 17.33 -0.78 16.39
N SER A 600 17.74 0.33 17.00
CA SER A 600 17.32 0.65 18.38
C SER A 600 15.79 0.80 18.53
N ARG A 601 15.13 1.33 17.48
CA ARG A 601 13.67 1.43 17.43
C ARG A 601 13.02 0.06 17.24
N LEU A 602 13.56 -0.78 16.36
CA LEU A 602 13.08 -2.14 16.14
C LEU A 602 13.25 -3.00 17.39
N ASP A 603 14.37 -2.91 18.10
CA ASP A 603 14.59 -3.61 19.36
C ASP A 603 13.56 -3.18 20.42
N SER A 604 13.24 -1.88 20.47
CA SER A 604 12.18 -1.35 21.35
C SER A 604 10.79 -1.88 20.97
N VAL A 605 10.48 -1.93 19.68
CA VAL A 605 9.21 -2.47 19.15
C VAL A 605 9.12 -3.97 19.43
N ILE A 606 10.19 -4.73 19.21
CA ILE A 606 10.23 -6.17 19.46
C ILE A 606 9.99 -6.43 20.95
N LYS A 607 10.60 -5.64 21.84
CA LYS A 607 10.37 -5.75 23.28
C LYS A 607 8.90 -5.47 23.64
N THR A 608 8.33 -4.35 23.20
CA THR A 608 6.94 -4.00 23.52
C THR A 608 5.93 -5.00 22.96
N PHE A 609 6.14 -5.50 21.74
CA PHE A 609 5.29 -6.56 21.17
C PHE A 609 5.52 -7.92 21.84
N GLY A 610 6.74 -8.22 22.29
CA GLY A 610 7.07 -9.40 23.09
C GLY A 610 6.30 -9.40 24.41
N ASP A 611 6.44 -8.33 25.19
CA ASP A 611 5.74 -8.11 26.46
C ASP A 611 4.21 -8.13 26.24
N ALA A 612 3.74 -7.58 25.11
CA ALA A 612 2.34 -7.60 24.75
C ALA A 612 1.82 -9.01 24.43
N MET A 613 2.62 -9.84 23.77
CA MET A 613 2.28 -11.25 23.48
C MET A 613 2.26 -12.11 24.73
N GLU A 614 3.10 -11.80 25.73
CA GLU A 614 3.07 -12.48 27.02
C GLU A 614 1.80 -12.16 27.82
N PHE A 615 1.26 -10.94 27.67
CA PHE A 615 -0.01 -10.53 28.27
C PHE A 615 -1.23 -11.08 27.49
N VAL A 616 -1.42 -12.39 27.57
CA VAL A 616 -2.55 -13.12 26.98
C VAL A 616 -3.83 -12.90 27.81
N PHE A 617 -4.92 -12.50 27.15
CA PHE A 617 -6.21 -12.25 27.80
C PHE A 617 -7.23 -13.37 27.50
N PRO A 618 -7.90 -13.97 28.50
CA PRO A 618 -8.85 -15.05 28.27
C PRO A 618 -10.15 -14.52 27.64
N PRO A 619 -10.72 -15.20 26.63
CA PRO A 619 -11.92 -14.75 25.93
C PRO A 619 -13.17 -14.68 26.83
N SER A 620 -13.22 -15.41 27.94
CA SER A 620 -14.28 -15.29 28.94
C SER A 620 -14.39 -13.87 29.55
N GLU A 621 -13.26 -13.20 29.78
CA GLU A 621 -13.19 -11.86 30.39
C GLU A 621 -13.55 -10.73 29.39
N LEU A 622 -13.66 -11.04 28.09
CA LEU A 622 -14.14 -10.11 27.06
C LEU A 622 -15.66 -9.94 27.09
N SER A 623 -16.38 -10.93 27.64
CA SER A 623 -17.83 -10.96 27.67
C SER A 623 -18.36 -10.21 28.90
N THR A 624 -18.45 -8.88 28.81
CA THR A 624 -18.95 -8.00 29.89
C THR A 624 -20.45 -8.17 30.23
N SER A 625 -21.09 -9.29 29.87
CA SER A 625 -22.51 -9.58 30.14
C SER A 625 -22.76 -10.90 30.91
N SER A 626 -21.73 -11.68 31.27
CA SER A 626 -21.91 -13.03 31.84
C SER A 626 -21.46 -13.21 33.30
N SER A 627 -21.28 -12.15 34.09
CA SER A 627 -20.91 -12.29 35.52
C SER A 627 -22.03 -12.78 36.45
N PHE A 628 -23.17 -13.24 35.93
CA PHE A 628 -24.24 -13.85 36.73
C PHE A 628 -24.85 -15.05 36.03
N LEU A 629 -24.10 -16.16 35.97
CA LEU A 629 -24.56 -17.57 35.94
C LEU A 629 -23.38 -18.45 35.51
N SER A 630 -22.66 -19.03 36.48
CA SER A 630 -21.74 -20.14 36.21
C SER A 630 -22.56 -21.40 35.90
N VAL A 631 -23.00 -21.55 34.66
CA VAL A 631 -23.51 -22.81 34.12
C VAL A 631 -22.62 -23.17 32.95
N SER A 632 -21.95 -24.32 33.07
CA SER A 632 -21.02 -24.88 32.08
C SER A 632 -21.59 -24.76 30.66
N ALA A 633 -20.99 -23.87 29.86
CA ALA A 633 -21.22 -23.85 28.42
C ALA A 633 -20.66 -25.15 27.81
N PRO A 634 -21.27 -25.70 26.74
CA PRO A 634 -20.82 -26.96 26.16
C PRO A 634 -19.40 -26.82 25.58
N ASP A 635 -18.57 -27.83 25.81
CA ASP A 635 -17.14 -27.86 25.49
C ASP A 635 -16.82 -27.38 24.07
N ALA A 636 -16.40 -26.12 23.96
CA ALA A 636 -15.79 -25.58 22.76
C ALA A 636 -14.34 -26.06 22.72
N GLY A 637 -14.08 -27.23 22.12
CA GLY A 637 -12.80 -27.75 21.59
C GLY A 637 -11.49 -27.43 22.35
N GLY A 638 -10.65 -28.46 22.59
CA GLY A 638 -9.44 -28.35 23.42
C GLY A 638 -8.39 -27.25 23.12
N GLU A 639 -8.45 -26.56 21.97
CA GLU A 639 -7.60 -25.39 21.70
C GLU A 639 -8.06 -24.13 22.46
N ASN A 640 -9.37 -23.86 22.51
CA ASN A 640 -9.89 -22.72 23.28
C ASN A 640 -9.71 -22.94 24.78
N GLN A 641 -9.79 -24.19 25.24
CA GLN A 641 -9.53 -24.54 26.63
C GLN A 641 -8.06 -24.28 27.01
N SER A 642 -7.10 -24.53 26.09
CA SER A 642 -5.68 -24.28 26.35
C SER A 642 -5.34 -22.79 26.37
N THR A 643 -5.96 -21.96 25.51
CA THR A 643 -5.74 -20.50 25.52
C THR A 643 -6.47 -19.83 26.68
N GLU A 644 -7.66 -20.30 27.03
CA GLU A 644 -8.42 -19.88 28.21
C GLU A 644 -7.62 -20.14 29.49
N GLU A 645 -7.10 -21.36 29.68
CA GLU A 645 -6.32 -21.71 30.86
C GLU A 645 -5.01 -20.90 30.94
N LYS A 646 -4.30 -20.73 29.82
CA LYS A 646 -3.09 -19.90 29.77
C LYS A 646 -3.38 -18.43 30.10
N GLY A 647 -4.46 -17.86 29.54
CA GLY A 647 -4.87 -16.49 29.83
C GLY A 647 -5.21 -16.30 31.31
N GLN A 648 -5.97 -17.23 31.90
CA GLN A 648 -6.30 -17.20 33.32
C GLN A 648 -5.05 -17.31 34.21
N GLN A 649 -4.10 -18.20 33.87
CA GLN A 649 -2.83 -18.33 34.59
C GLN A 649 -1.99 -17.05 34.53
N VAL A 650 -1.95 -16.35 33.37
CA VAL A 650 -1.23 -15.08 33.23
C VAL A 650 -1.88 -13.99 34.07
N LEU A 651 -3.21 -13.85 34.04
CA LEU A 651 -3.92 -12.87 34.88
C LEU A 651 -3.73 -13.15 36.38
N GLN A 652 -3.72 -14.42 36.78
CA GLN A 652 -3.46 -14.81 38.17
C GLN A 652 -2.03 -14.48 38.59
N LYS A 653 -1.03 -14.78 37.74
CA LYS A 653 0.37 -14.40 38.01
C LYS A 653 0.55 -12.90 38.19
N LEU A 654 -0.09 -12.07 37.37
CA LEU A 654 -0.02 -10.61 37.51
C LEU A 654 -0.69 -10.11 38.80
N ARG A 655 -1.80 -10.72 39.21
CA ARG A 655 -2.43 -10.43 40.51
C ARG A 655 -1.49 -10.79 41.65
N ASP A 656 -0.92 -11.99 41.61
CA ASP A 656 -0.02 -12.50 42.64
C ASP A 656 1.25 -11.65 42.74
N GLU A 657 1.86 -11.27 41.60
CA GLU A 657 3.01 -10.36 41.51
C GLU A 657 2.73 -9.02 42.20
N ILE A 658 1.59 -8.38 41.91
CA ILE A 658 1.21 -7.10 42.51
C ILE A 658 0.89 -7.24 44.01
N THR A 659 0.25 -8.34 44.41
CA THR A 659 0.01 -8.61 45.84
C THR A 659 1.30 -8.88 46.59
N ASP A 660 2.28 -9.54 45.96
CA ASP A 660 3.58 -9.83 46.57
C ASP A 660 4.43 -8.56 46.72
N LEU A 661 4.48 -7.72 45.69
CA LEU A 661 5.16 -6.42 45.75
C LEU A 661 4.59 -5.52 46.86
N SER A 662 3.27 -5.55 47.06
CA SER A 662 2.58 -4.72 48.06
C SER A 662 2.53 -5.30 49.48
N SER A 663 2.79 -6.60 49.67
CA SER A 663 2.67 -7.26 50.98
C SER A 663 3.99 -7.80 51.55
N LYS A 664 4.95 -8.23 50.71
CA LYS A 664 6.20 -8.90 51.14
C LYS A 664 7.45 -8.01 51.09
N SER A 665 7.32 -6.75 50.65
CA SER A 665 8.45 -5.80 50.62
C SER A 665 8.95 -5.47 52.03
N SER A 666 10.28 -5.39 52.20
CA SER A 666 10.93 -4.97 53.45
C SER A 666 10.53 -3.57 53.88
N ASP A 667 10.29 -2.70 52.90
CA ASP A 667 9.81 -1.33 53.08
C ASP A 667 8.39 -1.23 52.49
N PRO A 668 7.35 -1.04 53.32
CA PRO A 668 5.96 -1.11 52.86
C PRO A 668 5.58 0.06 51.94
N VAL A 669 6.23 1.23 52.10
CA VAL A 669 6.07 2.39 51.20
C VAL A 669 6.67 2.11 49.82
N LYS A 670 7.90 1.58 49.77
CA LYS A 670 8.60 1.24 48.53
C LYS A 670 7.90 0.12 47.76
N GLY A 671 7.35 -0.88 48.46
CA GLY A 671 6.59 -1.96 47.84
C GLY A 671 5.33 -1.47 47.12
N ILE A 672 4.66 -0.44 47.66
CA ILE A 672 3.51 0.19 47.01
C ILE A 672 3.95 1.04 45.81
N GLU A 673 5.09 1.75 45.89
CA GLU A 673 5.65 2.49 44.75
C GLU A 673 6.03 1.55 43.60
N ASP A 674 6.69 0.42 43.89
CA ASP A 674 7.08 -0.55 42.88
C ASP A 674 5.86 -1.25 42.25
N ALA A 675 4.82 -1.55 43.05
CA ALA A 675 3.54 -2.04 42.54
C ALA A 675 2.80 -1.00 41.67
N ALA A 676 2.85 0.28 42.03
CA ALA A 676 2.26 1.36 41.25
C ALA A 676 2.97 1.56 39.90
N LYS A 677 4.31 1.53 39.88
CA LYS A 677 5.10 1.56 38.64
C LYS A 677 4.76 0.39 37.72
N ARG A 678 4.62 -0.82 38.27
CA ARG A 678 4.24 -2.01 37.50
C ARG A 678 2.85 -1.86 36.85
N ILE A 679 1.90 -1.23 37.54
CA ILE A 679 0.58 -0.91 36.97
C ILE A 679 0.69 0.14 35.86
N GLU A 680 1.58 1.12 35.98
CA GLU A 680 1.83 2.11 34.92
C GLU A 680 2.42 1.47 33.66
N GLU A 681 3.38 0.55 33.80
CA GLU A 681 3.90 -0.25 32.69
C GLU A 681 2.78 -1.04 31.98
N LEU A 682 1.88 -1.69 32.75
CA LEU A 682 0.73 -2.39 32.18
C LEU A 682 -0.25 -1.44 31.47
N LYS A 683 -0.42 -0.21 31.96
CA LYS A 683 -1.23 0.82 31.28
C LYS A 683 -0.58 1.25 29.96
N GLU A 684 0.73 1.46 29.93
CA GLU A 684 1.46 1.79 28.70
C GLU A 684 1.35 0.67 27.66
N LEU A 685 1.51 -0.60 28.08
CA LEU A 685 1.32 -1.75 27.22
C LEU A 685 -0.12 -1.83 26.68
N SER A 686 -1.14 -1.50 27.50
CA SER A 686 -2.54 -1.57 27.10
C SER A 686 -2.89 -0.68 25.89
N VAL A 687 -2.11 0.38 25.63
CA VAL A 687 -2.29 1.30 24.49
C VAL A 687 -2.18 0.57 23.15
N ILE A 688 -1.42 -0.52 23.08
CA ILE A 688 -1.26 -1.36 21.87
C ILE A 688 -2.61 -1.93 21.39
N TRP A 689 -3.55 -2.16 22.31
CA TRP A 689 -4.87 -2.73 22.02
C TRP A 689 -5.98 -1.70 21.81
N LYS A 690 -5.64 -0.41 21.72
CA LYS A 690 -6.63 0.66 21.50
C LYS A 690 -7.41 0.42 20.19
N GLY A 691 -8.73 0.37 20.27
CA GLY A 691 -9.63 0.08 19.16
C GLY A 691 -9.92 -1.41 18.94
N THR A 692 -9.34 -2.32 19.73
CA THR A 692 -9.62 -3.77 19.66
C THR A 692 -10.75 -4.19 20.61
N ALA A 693 -11.35 -5.37 20.38
CA ALA A 693 -12.36 -5.93 21.27
C ALA A 693 -11.84 -6.17 22.71
N GLU A 694 -10.52 -6.29 22.88
CA GLU A 694 -9.87 -6.55 24.16
C GLU A 694 -9.55 -5.28 24.98
N GLU A 695 -9.61 -4.09 24.36
CA GLU A 695 -9.28 -2.81 25.01
C GLU A 695 -10.03 -2.63 26.34
N LYS A 696 -11.35 -2.81 26.31
CA LYS A 696 -12.21 -2.60 27.48
C LYS A 696 -12.02 -3.66 28.56
N GLY A 697 -11.73 -4.91 28.19
CA GLY A 697 -11.48 -5.99 29.14
C GLY A 697 -10.16 -5.79 29.89
N ARG A 698 -9.09 -5.50 29.16
CA ARG A 698 -7.76 -5.24 29.71
C ARG A 698 -7.73 -3.99 30.59
N ALA A 699 -8.39 -2.90 30.17
CA ALA A 699 -8.47 -1.67 30.96
C ALA A 699 -9.17 -1.90 32.32
N LYS A 700 -10.29 -2.63 32.33
CA LYS A 700 -11.00 -2.99 33.58
C LYS A 700 -10.16 -3.87 34.51
N PHE A 701 -9.40 -4.81 33.94
CA PHE A 701 -8.50 -5.66 34.73
C PHE A 701 -7.40 -4.82 35.39
N ILE A 702 -6.79 -3.88 34.67
CA ILE A 702 -5.77 -2.98 35.20
C ILE A 702 -6.35 -2.03 36.25
N GLU A 703 -7.57 -1.51 36.07
CA GLU A 703 -8.28 -0.74 37.10
C GLU A 703 -8.52 -1.54 38.37
N ASN A 704 -8.86 -2.83 38.25
CA ASN A 704 -9.04 -3.71 39.41
C ASN A 704 -7.71 -3.90 40.16
N LEU A 705 -6.60 -4.10 39.46
CA LEU A 705 -5.26 -4.15 40.06
C LEU A 705 -4.88 -2.84 40.76
N ALA A 706 -5.18 -1.69 40.14
CA ALA A 706 -4.97 -0.38 40.76
C ALA A 706 -5.75 -0.23 42.07
N ARG A 707 -7.00 -0.72 42.11
CA ARG A 707 -7.83 -0.69 43.31
C ARG A 707 -7.22 -1.49 44.47
N ILE A 708 -6.61 -2.64 44.19
CA ILE A 708 -5.92 -3.46 45.21
C ILE A 708 -4.75 -2.68 45.84
N VAL A 709 -3.97 -1.99 45.02
CA VAL A 709 -2.84 -1.17 45.49
C VAL A 709 -3.32 0.06 46.26
N GLU A 710 -4.37 0.73 45.80
CA GLU A 710 -5.00 1.86 46.50
C GLU A 710 -5.57 1.47 47.87
N GLU A 711 -6.19 0.29 47.97
CA GLU A 711 -6.71 -0.23 49.23
C GLU A 711 -5.59 -0.54 50.22
N ARG A 712 -4.49 -1.15 49.75
CA ARG A 712 -3.30 -1.38 50.58
C ARG A 712 -2.65 -0.08 51.05
N HIS A 713 -2.57 0.92 50.17
CA HIS A 713 -2.11 2.27 50.51
C HIS A 713 -2.97 2.93 51.60
N ARG A 714 -4.29 2.81 51.51
CA ARG A 714 -5.22 3.33 52.52
C ARG A 714 -5.05 2.64 53.88
N VAL A 715 -4.77 1.33 53.89
CA VAL A 715 -4.48 0.59 55.13
C VAL A 715 -3.18 1.08 55.76
N LEU A 716 -2.13 1.26 54.96
CA LEU A 716 -0.84 1.78 55.44
C LEU A 716 -0.98 3.17 56.07
N LEU A 717 -1.71 4.09 55.41
CA LEU A 717 -1.99 5.42 55.97
C LEU A 717 -2.69 5.35 57.33
N ARG A 718 -3.66 4.44 57.49
CA ARG A 718 -4.36 4.23 58.77
C ARG A 718 -3.45 3.64 59.85
N GLU A 719 -2.54 2.73 59.49
CA GLU A 719 -1.55 2.18 60.41
C GLU A 719 -0.56 3.25 60.89
N MET A 720 -0.15 4.17 60.00
CA MET A 720 0.70 5.32 60.34
C MET A 720 0.00 6.34 61.24
N ASP A 721 -1.28 6.67 60.97
CA ASP A 721 -2.05 7.57 61.84
C ASP A 721 -2.26 6.98 63.25
N GLN A 722 -2.42 5.65 63.34
CA GLN A 722 -2.57 4.96 64.62
C GLN A 722 -1.25 4.87 65.40
N SER A 723 -0.11 4.71 64.71
CA SER A 723 1.21 4.74 65.36
C SER A 723 1.58 6.14 65.84
N GLY A 724 1.22 7.19 65.08
CA GLY A 724 1.36 8.59 65.49
C GLY A 724 0.54 8.94 66.73
N ARG A 725 -0.68 8.41 66.87
CA ARG A 725 -1.53 8.60 68.07
C ARG A 725 -1.03 7.85 69.30
N ARG A 726 -0.35 6.71 69.14
CA ARG A 726 0.29 5.97 70.25
C ARG A 726 1.55 6.66 70.79
N GLY A 727 2.20 7.51 70.01
CA GLY A 727 3.36 8.31 70.43
C GLY A 727 3.02 9.63 71.14
N GLY A 728 1.76 10.08 71.11
CA GLY A 728 1.34 11.40 71.58
C GLY A 728 0.61 11.45 72.92
N ASN A 729 0.76 10.46 73.80
CA ASN A 729 0.07 10.45 75.11
C ASN A 729 1.04 10.27 76.29
N ARG A 730 1.91 11.27 76.48
CA ARG A 730 2.54 11.63 77.75
C ARG A 730 2.72 13.15 77.75
N ASP A 731 1.75 13.83 78.35
CA ASP A 731 1.87 15.00 79.25
C ASP A 731 0.56 15.79 79.21
N GLY A 732 -0.12 15.88 80.35
CA GLY A 732 -1.34 16.66 80.53
C GLY A 732 -1.05 18.06 81.05
N GLU A 733 -1.91 19.05 80.72
CA GLU A 733 -2.79 19.76 81.67
C GLU A 733 -3.56 20.94 81.01
N SER A 734 -4.89 20.95 81.22
CA SER A 734 -5.95 21.97 81.15
C SER A 734 -5.90 23.21 80.21
N ILE A 735 -7.01 23.48 79.49
CA ILE A 735 -7.93 24.63 79.71
C ILE A 735 -9.19 24.56 78.79
N ALA A 736 -10.35 24.66 79.44
CA ALA A 736 -11.67 25.19 79.07
C ALA A 736 -12.39 24.88 77.73
N ARG A 737 -13.61 24.33 77.94
CA ARG A 737 -14.80 24.18 77.08
C ARG A 737 -15.18 25.38 76.19
N LYS A 738 -15.67 25.08 74.98
CA LYS A 738 -17.00 25.52 74.50
C LYS A 738 -17.55 24.59 73.42
N GLU A 739 -18.76 24.10 73.65
CA GLU A 739 -19.56 23.24 72.77
C GLU A 739 -20.16 24.03 71.58
N THR A 740 -20.31 23.39 70.41
CA THR A 740 -21.59 22.88 69.85
C THR A 740 -21.47 22.62 68.33
N GLY A 741 -22.00 21.48 67.87
CA GLY A 741 -22.59 21.35 66.52
C GLY A 741 -22.04 20.26 65.59
N THR A 742 -22.78 19.16 65.46
CA THR A 742 -22.93 18.35 64.22
C THR A 742 -24.39 18.56 63.73
N PRO A 743 -24.83 18.25 62.48
CA PRO A 743 -24.16 17.54 61.37
C PRO A 743 -24.44 18.05 59.91
N GLU A 744 -23.75 17.40 58.94
CA GLU A 744 -24.07 17.14 57.51
C GLU A 744 -23.96 18.23 56.38
N PRO A 745 -24.14 17.90 55.08
CA PRO A 745 -23.05 17.48 54.18
C PRO A 745 -23.09 18.23 52.82
N THR A 746 -21.96 18.73 52.31
CA THR A 746 -21.97 19.34 50.96
C THR A 746 -20.84 18.84 50.10
N GLY A 747 -21.21 17.96 49.17
CA GLY A 747 -20.74 17.91 47.78
C GLY A 747 -19.23 17.96 47.58
N ALA A 748 -18.54 16.85 47.81
CA ALA A 748 -17.24 16.63 47.20
C ALA A 748 -17.43 15.98 45.82
N GLU A 749 -17.22 16.79 44.79
CA GLU A 749 -17.04 16.36 43.41
C GLU A 749 -16.00 15.23 43.34
N ASN A 750 -16.36 14.16 42.64
CA ASN A 750 -15.51 13.00 42.39
C ASN A 750 -14.40 13.38 41.39
N ARG A 751 -13.36 14.09 41.85
CA ARG A 751 -12.13 14.27 41.07
C ARG A 751 -11.30 13.00 41.22
N GLY A 752 -11.24 12.22 40.14
CA GLY A 752 -10.38 11.04 40.03
C GLY A 752 -8.95 11.40 40.39
N TYR A 753 -8.42 10.71 41.41
CA TYR A 753 -7.00 10.75 41.73
C TYR A 753 -6.25 10.04 40.59
N GLY A 754 -5.68 10.81 39.67
CA GLY A 754 -4.71 10.27 38.71
C GLY A 754 -3.48 9.73 39.46
N GLY A 755 -2.85 8.67 38.94
CA GLY A 755 -1.75 7.93 39.59
C GLY A 755 -0.59 8.80 40.13
N TYR A 756 -0.38 9.98 39.55
CA TYR A 756 0.56 11.00 40.03
C TYR A 756 0.26 11.53 41.44
N GLY A 757 -1.00 11.51 41.89
CA GLY A 757 -1.37 11.93 43.24
C GLY A 757 -0.90 10.96 44.32
N LEU A 758 -0.90 9.65 44.02
CA LEU A 758 -0.55 8.60 44.96
C LEU A 758 0.98 8.52 45.15
N ILE A 759 1.75 8.60 44.07
CA ILE A 759 3.22 8.64 44.11
C ILE A 759 3.71 9.92 44.81
N SER A 760 3.09 11.08 44.52
CA SER A 760 3.43 12.34 45.19
C SER A 760 3.12 12.32 46.70
N GLN A 761 2.04 11.63 47.12
CA GLN A 761 1.70 11.45 48.53
C GLN A 761 2.67 10.50 49.25
N LEU A 762 3.10 9.40 48.60
CA LEU A 762 4.12 8.49 49.14
C LEU A 762 5.50 9.15 49.26
N GLN A 763 5.90 9.96 48.28
CA GLN A 763 7.13 10.74 48.35
C GLN A 763 7.12 11.76 49.51
N LYS A 764 5.96 12.37 49.80
CA LYS A 764 5.78 13.26 50.99
C LYS A 764 5.90 12.49 52.31
N ILE A 765 5.35 11.28 52.37
CA ILE A 765 5.47 10.39 53.54
C ILE A 765 6.93 10.02 53.79
N ARG A 766 7.75 9.87 52.73
CA ARG A 766 9.18 9.57 52.82
C ARG A 766 10.02 10.79 53.19
N SER A 767 9.63 12.00 52.80
CA SER A 767 10.38 13.24 53.10
C SER A 767 10.03 13.88 54.45
N GLY A 768 9.01 13.37 55.17
CA GLY A 768 8.74 13.73 56.56
C GLY A 768 8.20 15.15 56.77
N LEU A 769 7.48 15.71 55.79
CA LEU A 769 6.90 17.07 55.83
C LEU A 769 5.41 17.07 55.54
#